data_AF-A0A956GD33-F1
#
_entry.id   AF-A0A956GD33-F1
#
_cell.length_a   1.000
_cell.length_b   1.000
_cell.length_c   1.000
_cell.angle_alpha   90.00
_cell.angle_beta   90.00
_cell.angle_gamma   90.00
#
_symmetry.space_group_name_H-M   'P 1'
#
loop_
_entity.id
_entity.type
_entity.pdbx_description
1 polymer ?
#
loop_
_entity_poly.entity_id
_entity_poly.type
_entity_poly.pdbx_seq_one_letter_code
_entity_poly.pdbx_strand_id
1 'polypeptide(L)'
;MRPVWALLLSRRGLLWLIAAAGAAVACCFVPLFARIAYPFALVMALVVPVAATHLGTRVVARARSGDDALLLTASPPRAMLALYGRAAAASLALLVLPLLIVTINAARVRTCDPLPGLLFLALMPLLGALAGAALGVIVALLLPRPALASALSLLLLLGSVGVSLWRFYATPAVFAYDPFVGYFPGAIYDPDVAVRAPLLWYRLHTTMWVAGALLLAARQLDPAALRLRWRPLPAARSWRLLGASLLALGLAATLFALRGRLAFAPDGADIRRELGGARHTEHFDIHFPRSLSPSVVDALVADHELRYAQLSALMKLRPPRIRSYVFASAEQKRRLMGAARTLIAKPWRREIYLTRSRFPQRALRHELAHIFAADWGDGLLGIALGTARFLGFIPVPVPNMGLVEGLAVAAEWPAAGESTPHQQALALVKLELAPPLRRLFGIGFYGFAGGRSYTYAGSFIRWLADTRGWPLVSKLYRSGGDFAGVYRRPLAKLAAEWRQFLRTKITLPDAQLQLARERFRQPGIFRRACPLVIANLRGDAADLEQKGQLRQATAVRERICRFEPGDPGNLFALMETLANAGETARALATAKRILGHRSTSKPLARKVHELSGDLQWLDGHEDQATAAYALAAKLAAGPGGRRLLALKRRALRWAKQPARARAAALLRDYLLPPRGEHRSGARDTNLAHELQAALPASSGLGYYLLSKQLEYRGLPREAAAMAQRALRRGLSHPDVIVEARWVLGRGSYHSGALFRAAAVFRALARDARAAGTRLRARDWYERAYFRLHGQLPSAAP
;
A
#
# COMPACT_ATOMS: atom_id res chain seq x y z
N MET A 1 36.36 -17.88 25.96
CA MET A 1 36.41 -17.24 24.62
C MET A 1 37.24 -18.00 23.59
N ARG A 2 38.40 -18.61 23.94
CA ARG A 2 39.20 -19.46 23.03
C ARG A 2 38.41 -20.44 22.13
N PRO A 3 37.44 -21.24 22.63
CA PRO A 3 36.69 -22.18 21.79
C PRO A 3 35.74 -21.50 20.79
N VAL A 4 35.28 -20.28 21.08
CA VAL A 4 34.41 -19.50 20.18
C VAL A 4 35.22 -18.99 18.98
N TRP A 5 36.42 -18.45 19.23
CA TRP A 5 37.32 -18.00 18.17
C TRP A 5 37.80 -19.14 17.29
N ALA A 6 38.16 -20.29 17.87
CA ALA A 6 38.54 -21.48 17.11
C ALA A 6 37.42 -21.97 16.17
N LEU A 7 36.16 -21.85 16.58
CA LEU A 7 35.01 -22.17 15.74
C LEU A 7 34.87 -21.19 14.57
N LEU A 8 35.00 -19.89 14.82
CA LEU A 8 34.87 -18.84 13.81
C LEU A 8 36.03 -18.84 12.80
N LEU A 9 37.26 -19.07 13.26
CA LEU A 9 38.47 -19.11 12.43
C LEU A 9 38.62 -20.42 11.64
N SER A 10 37.74 -21.40 11.88
CA SER A 10 37.73 -22.60 11.06
C SER A 10 37.26 -22.33 9.63
N ARG A 11 37.66 -23.17 8.66
CA ARG A 11 37.25 -23.04 7.25
C ARG A 11 35.74 -22.76 7.09
N ARG A 12 34.90 -23.48 7.83
CA ARG A 12 33.44 -23.31 7.81
C ARG A 12 32.96 -22.02 8.46
N GLY A 13 33.61 -21.58 9.55
CA GLY A 13 33.29 -20.31 10.20
C GLY A 13 33.66 -19.12 9.32
N LEU A 14 34.83 -19.17 8.67
CA LEU A 14 35.28 -18.17 7.69
C LEU A 14 34.33 -18.07 6.50
N LEU A 15 33.84 -19.19 5.96
CA LEU A 15 32.85 -19.17 4.89
C LEU A 15 31.56 -18.44 5.30
N TRP A 16 31.08 -18.64 6.52
CA TRP A 16 29.90 -17.91 7.01
C TRP A 16 30.16 -16.42 7.29
N LEU A 17 31.36 -16.07 7.78
CA LEU A 17 31.80 -14.68 7.90
C LEU A 17 31.83 -13.98 6.53
N ILE A 18 32.41 -14.63 5.52
CA ILE A 18 32.47 -14.13 4.14
C ILE A 18 31.05 -13.99 3.56
N ALA A 19 30.18 -14.98 3.75
CA ALA A 19 28.80 -14.94 3.25
C ALA A 19 27.99 -13.79 3.89
N ALA A 20 28.09 -13.61 5.21
CA ALA A 20 27.41 -12.53 5.92
C ALA A 20 27.97 -11.15 5.52
N ALA A 21 29.30 -11.01 5.42
CA ALA A 21 29.95 -9.79 4.96
C ALA A 21 29.59 -9.46 3.51
N GLY A 22 29.64 -10.45 2.62
CA GLY A 22 29.28 -10.30 1.21
C GLY A 22 27.81 -9.86 1.03
N ALA A 23 26.89 -10.45 1.81
CA ALA A 23 25.50 -10.02 1.83
C ALA A 23 25.33 -8.56 2.32
N ALA A 24 26.09 -8.16 3.35
CA ALA A 24 26.08 -6.78 3.86
C ALA A 24 26.65 -5.78 2.85
N VAL A 25 27.76 -6.12 2.18
CA VAL A 25 28.36 -5.32 1.10
C VAL A 25 27.37 -5.16 -0.06
N ALA A 26 26.73 -6.25 -0.50
CA ALA A 26 25.71 -6.19 -1.55
C ALA A 26 24.55 -5.26 -1.18
N CYS A 27 24.10 -5.30 0.09
CA CYS A 27 23.06 -4.39 0.59
C CYS A 27 23.47 -2.91 0.49
N CYS A 28 24.75 -2.58 0.69
CA CYS A 28 25.25 -1.20 0.63
C CYS A 28 25.12 -0.55 -0.76
N PHE A 29 25.05 -1.36 -1.83
CA PHE A 29 24.87 -0.86 -3.20
C PHE A 29 23.40 -0.69 -3.62
N VAL A 30 22.45 -1.16 -2.81
CA VAL A 30 21.02 -1.03 -3.12
C VAL A 30 20.39 -0.01 -2.16
N PRO A 31 19.90 1.16 -2.64
CA PRO A 31 19.46 2.26 -1.77
C PRO A 31 18.44 1.92 -0.69
N LEU A 32 17.63 0.87 -0.88
CA LEU A 32 16.66 0.39 0.11
C LEU A 32 17.32 -0.36 1.28
N PHE A 33 18.38 -1.13 1.00
CA PHE A 33 19.06 -2.01 1.96
C PHE A 33 20.34 -1.38 2.53
N ALA A 34 20.81 -0.28 1.96
CA ALA A 34 22.07 0.36 2.30
C ALA A 34 22.09 1.11 3.66
N ARG A 35 21.10 0.88 4.54
CA ARG A 35 20.92 1.61 5.80
C ARG A 35 20.60 0.65 6.93
N ILE A 36 20.92 1.05 8.17
CA ILE A 36 20.44 0.38 9.38
C ILE A 36 18.92 0.57 9.46
N ALA A 37 18.17 -0.38 8.91
CA ALA A 37 16.73 -0.36 8.76
C ALA A 37 16.18 -1.78 8.58
N TYR A 38 14.85 -1.92 8.57
CA TYR A 38 14.16 -3.20 8.38
C TYR A 38 14.69 -4.05 7.20
N PRO A 39 14.87 -3.50 5.96
CA PRO A 39 15.30 -4.33 4.83
C PRO A 39 16.67 -4.98 5.03
N PHE A 40 17.62 -4.25 5.62
CA PHE A 40 18.93 -4.80 5.96
C PHE A 40 18.83 -5.91 7.02
N ALA A 41 18.03 -5.67 8.07
CA ALA A 41 17.78 -6.66 9.11
C ALA A 41 17.13 -7.95 8.55
N LEU A 42 16.23 -7.83 7.58
CA LEU A 42 15.62 -8.98 6.90
C LEU A 42 16.66 -9.82 6.14
N VAL A 43 17.56 -9.19 5.37
CA VAL A 43 18.62 -9.92 4.66
C VAL A 43 19.53 -10.66 5.66
N MET A 44 19.92 -9.99 6.74
CA MET A 44 20.72 -10.63 7.79
C MET A 44 19.95 -11.78 8.47
N ALA A 45 18.63 -11.66 8.65
CA ALA A 45 17.79 -12.69 9.24
C ALA A 45 17.57 -13.91 8.32
N LEU A 46 17.89 -13.80 7.02
CA LEU A 46 17.90 -14.94 6.10
C LEU A 46 19.26 -15.67 6.09
N VAL A 47 20.36 -14.97 6.39
CA VAL A 47 21.71 -15.53 6.35
C VAL A 47 22.17 -16.04 7.71
N VAL A 48 22.05 -15.23 8.76
CA VAL A 48 22.67 -15.51 10.06
C VAL A 48 22.04 -16.69 10.80
N PRO A 49 20.70 -16.88 10.84
CA PRO A 49 20.11 -18.05 11.49
C PRO A 49 20.52 -19.38 10.84
N VAL A 50 20.72 -19.40 9.51
CA VAL A 50 21.25 -20.57 8.78
C VAL A 50 22.68 -20.88 9.23
N ALA A 51 23.53 -19.85 9.29
CA ALA A 51 24.89 -19.98 9.79
C ALA A 51 24.91 -20.46 11.25
N ALA A 52 24.07 -19.87 12.11
CA ALA A 52 23.96 -20.19 13.53
C ALA A 52 23.54 -21.64 13.76
N THR A 53 22.58 -22.12 12.98
CA THR A 53 22.12 -23.52 13.00
C THR A 53 23.27 -24.46 12.66
N HIS A 54 24.01 -24.19 11.59
CA HIS A 54 25.16 -24.99 11.23
C HIS A 54 26.28 -24.92 12.29
N LEU A 55 26.63 -23.72 12.78
CA LEU A 55 27.66 -23.55 13.83
C LEU A 55 27.29 -24.27 15.13
N GLY A 56 26.02 -24.27 15.52
CA GLY A 56 25.51 -25.04 16.67
C GLY A 56 25.83 -26.53 16.55
N THR A 57 25.63 -27.12 15.37
CA THR A 57 26.00 -28.53 15.14
C THR A 57 27.51 -28.78 15.25
N ARG A 58 28.32 -27.79 14.87
CA ARG A 58 29.79 -27.89 14.92
C ARG A 58 30.36 -27.71 16.32
N VAL A 59 29.70 -26.94 17.19
CA VAL A 59 30.08 -26.85 18.62
C VAL A 59 30.02 -28.24 19.27
N VAL A 60 28.92 -28.96 19.07
CA VAL A 60 28.77 -30.32 19.61
C VAL A 60 29.76 -31.30 18.97
N ALA A 61 29.96 -31.22 17.66
CA ALA A 61 30.92 -32.08 16.95
C ALA A 61 32.36 -31.90 17.45
N ARG A 62 32.78 -30.66 17.71
CA ARG A 62 34.11 -30.36 18.31
C ARG A 62 34.22 -30.83 19.76
N ALA A 63 33.18 -30.62 20.56
CA ALA A 63 33.17 -31.10 21.93
C ALA A 63 33.32 -32.64 22.00
N ARG A 64 32.76 -33.37 21.02
CA ARG A 64 32.92 -34.83 20.91
C ARG A 64 34.32 -35.28 20.44
N SER A 65 35.07 -34.44 19.73
CA SER A 65 36.39 -34.82 19.20
C SER A 65 37.54 -34.64 20.20
N GLY A 66 37.25 -34.31 21.47
CA GLY A 66 38.24 -34.32 22.56
C GLY A 66 38.76 -32.95 23.02
N ASP A 67 38.29 -31.84 22.44
CA ASP A 67 38.78 -30.48 22.76
C ASP A 67 38.33 -29.93 24.14
N ASP A 68 37.44 -30.62 24.87
CA ASP A 68 36.85 -30.09 26.11
C ASP A 68 36.53 -31.17 27.17
N ALA A 69 37.58 -31.69 27.82
CA ALA A 69 37.44 -32.62 28.94
C ALA A 69 36.57 -32.07 30.10
N LEU A 70 36.57 -30.74 30.29
CA LEU A 70 35.77 -30.04 31.30
C LEU A 70 34.25 -30.11 31.05
N LEU A 71 33.81 -30.31 29.81
CA LEU A 71 32.38 -30.47 29.50
C LEU A 71 31.86 -31.86 29.85
N LEU A 72 32.72 -32.87 29.75
CA LEU A 72 32.38 -34.27 30.01
C LEU A 72 32.14 -34.53 31.51
N THR A 73 32.74 -33.72 32.39
CA THR A 73 32.59 -33.80 33.85
C THR A 73 31.56 -32.81 34.42
N ALA A 74 30.97 -31.95 33.58
CA ALA A 74 29.98 -30.96 34.00
C ALA A 74 28.60 -31.57 34.25
N SER A 75 27.80 -30.95 35.13
CA SER A 75 26.39 -31.33 35.27
C SER A 75 25.62 -31.04 33.98
N PRO A 76 24.58 -31.83 33.63
CA PRO A 76 23.87 -31.67 32.35
C PRO A 76 23.36 -30.25 32.06
N PRO A 77 22.81 -29.48 33.02
CA PRO A 77 22.44 -28.09 32.78
C PRO A 77 23.63 -27.19 32.46
N ARG A 78 24.78 -27.38 33.12
CA ARG A 78 26.00 -26.61 32.85
C ARG A 78 26.61 -26.98 31.50
N ALA A 79 26.63 -28.27 31.15
CA ALA A 79 27.09 -28.74 29.85
C ALA A 79 26.21 -28.18 28.72
N MET A 80 24.87 -28.23 28.87
CA MET A 80 23.94 -27.64 27.90
C MET A 80 24.14 -26.13 27.78
N LEU A 81 24.23 -25.41 28.90
CA LEU A 81 24.45 -23.96 28.90
C LEU A 81 25.78 -23.58 28.23
N ALA A 82 26.84 -24.37 28.44
CA ALA A 82 28.13 -24.12 27.81
C ALA A 82 28.10 -24.40 26.30
N LEU A 83 27.49 -25.50 25.85
CA LEU A 83 27.34 -25.80 24.42
C LEU A 83 26.50 -24.73 23.71
N TYR A 84 25.32 -24.42 24.26
CA TYR A 84 24.46 -23.37 23.72
C TYR A 84 25.13 -21.99 23.78
N GLY A 85 25.74 -21.62 24.91
CA GLY A 85 26.41 -20.33 25.09
C GLY A 85 27.57 -20.12 24.11
N ARG A 86 28.35 -21.17 23.82
CA ARG A 86 29.41 -21.11 22.80
C ARG A 86 28.85 -20.96 21.38
N ALA A 87 27.79 -21.70 21.06
CA ALA A 87 27.12 -21.61 19.76
C ALA A 87 26.49 -20.21 19.57
N ALA A 88 25.82 -19.70 20.60
CA ALA A 88 25.23 -18.36 20.63
C ALA A 88 26.31 -17.29 20.46
N ALA A 89 27.38 -17.33 21.26
CA ALA A 89 28.47 -16.35 21.16
C ALA A 89 29.11 -16.32 19.76
N ALA A 90 29.39 -17.49 19.17
CA ALA A 90 29.91 -17.57 17.80
C ALA A 90 28.91 -17.00 16.77
N SER A 91 27.62 -17.31 16.92
CA SER A 91 26.57 -16.84 16.02
C SER A 91 26.36 -15.33 16.11
N LEU A 92 26.44 -14.75 17.31
CA LEU A 92 26.34 -13.31 17.53
C LEU A 92 27.57 -12.57 16.98
N ALA A 93 28.76 -13.16 17.06
CA ALA A 93 29.97 -12.60 16.48
C ALA A 93 29.87 -12.46 14.94
N LEU A 94 29.10 -13.33 14.26
CA LEU A 94 28.85 -13.20 12.82
C LEU A 94 28.12 -11.91 12.44
N LEU A 95 27.38 -11.28 13.37
CA LEU A 95 26.67 -10.02 13.11
C LEU A 95 27.58 -8.80 13.21
N VAL A 96 28.72 -8.90 13.91
CA VAL A 96 29.62 -7.76 14.14
C VAL A 96 30.12 -7.19 12.81
N LEU A 97 30.64 -8.02 11.91
CA LEU A 97 31.20 -7.56 10.65
C LEU A 97 30.14 -6.93 9.71
N PRO A 98 28.96 -7.55 9.46
CA PRO A 98 27.86 -6.89 8.77
C PRO A 98 27.43 -5.55 9.37
N LEU A 99 27.38 -5.44 10.71
CA LEU A 99 27.02 -4.21 11.41
C LEU A 99 28.09 -3.12 11.21
N LEU A 100 29.37 -3.48 11.28
CA LEU A 100 30.47 -2.56 10.98
C LEU A 100 30.38 -2.05 9.53
N ILE A 101 30.16 -2.96 8.57
CA ILE A 101 30.03 -2.61 7.14
C ILE A 101 28.90 -1.59 6.92
N VAL A 102 27.70 -1.85 7.43
CA VAL A 102 26.56 -0.92 7.23
C VAL A 102 26.73 0.38 8.01
N THR A 103 27.42 0.35 9.15
CA THR A 103 27.73 1.55 9.95
C THR A 103 28.75 2.44 9.24
N ILE A 104 29.80 1.86 8.65
CA ILE A 104 30.76 2.59 7.81
C ILE A 104 30.03 3.16 6.59
N ASN A 105 29.11 2.41 5.98
CA ASN A 105 28.30 2.90 4.87
C ASN A 105 27.37 4.06 5.27
N ALA A 106 27.06 4.24 6.55
CA ALA A 106 26.26 5.37 7.02
C ALA A 106 26.97 6.73 6.79
N ALA A 107 28.30 6.75 6.63
CA ALA A 107 29.05 7.93 6.21
C ALA A 107 28.70 8.37 4.78
N ARG A 108 28.38 7.41 3.90
CA ARG A 108 27.96 7.64 2.51
C ARG A 108 26.45 7.85 2.38
N VAL A 109 25.65 7.07 3.11
CA VAL A 109 24.19 7.05 3.00
C VAL A 109 23.58 7.40 4.35
N ARG A 110 23.00 8.61 4.48
CA ARG A 110 22.36 9.04 5.73
C ARG A 110 21.29 8.03 6.20
N THR A 111 21.43 7.59 7.44
CA THR A 111 20.43 6.81 8.17
C THR A 111 19.40 7.77 8.76
N CYS A 112 18.15 7.69 8.31
CA CYS A 112 17.12 8.65 8.72
C CYS A 112 16.43 8.32 10.05
N ASP A 113 16.52 7.08 10.52
CA ASP A 113 16.04 6.67 11.85
C ASP A 113 16.74 5.38 12.33
N PRO A 114 17.87 5.47 13.06
CA PRO A 114 18.69 4.31 13.41
C PRO A 114 18.05 3.43 14.49
N LEU A 115 17.23 3.99 15.39
CA LEU A 115 16.72 3.27 16.56
C LEU A 115 15.76 2.12 16.16
N PRO A 116 14.72 2.34 15.32
CA PRO A 116 13.90 1.23 14.81
C PRO A 116 14.72 0.21 14.01
N GLY A 117 15.75 0.65 13.28
CA GLY A 117 16.66 -0.23 12.54
C GLY A 117 17.42 -1.19 13.46
N LEU A 118 17.98 -0.68 14.55
CA LEU A 118 18.65 -1.47 15.58
C LEU A 118 17.68 -2.42 16.29
N LEU A 119 16.44 -1.98 16.54
CA LEU A 119 15.41 -2.85 17.14
C LEU A 119 15.04 -4.01 16.21
N PHE A 120 14.95 -3.78 14.90
CA PHE A 120 14.77 -4.87 13.93
C PHE A 120 15.98 -5.81 13.89
N LEU A 121 17.20 -5.30 13.99
CA LEU A 121 18.42 -6.13 14.07
C LEU A 121 18.42 -7.02 15.34
N ALA A 122 18.00 -6.47 16.47
CA ALA A 122 17.85 -7.24 17.71
C ALA A 122 16.74 -8.29 17.58
N LEU A 123 15.56 -7.90 17.10
CA LEU A 123 14.40 -8.78 17.07
C LEU A 123 14.42 -9.77 15.91
N MET A 124 15.16 -9.55 14.82
CA MET A 124 15.16 -10.45 13.66
C MET A 124 16.41 -11.33 13.60
N PRO A 125 17.57 -10.87 13.10
CA PRO A 125 18.74 -11.72 12.96
C PRO A 125 19.34 -12.17 14.30
N LEU A 126 19.35 -11.33 15.35
CA LEU A 126 19.95 -11.71 16.64
C LEU A 126 19.14 -12.81 17.33
N LEU A 127 17.84 -12.60 17.57
CA LEU A 127 17.00 -13.65 18.17
C LEU A 127 16.87 -14.88 17.27
N GLY A 128 16.86 -14.69 15.94
CA GLY A 128 16.92 -15.79 14.98
C GLY A 128 18.20 -16.62 15.07
N ALA A 129 19.35 -15.97 15.29
CA ALA A 129 20.63 -16.63 15.50
C ALA A 129 20.64 -17.46 16.79
N LEU A 130 20.06 -16.93 17.88
CA LEU A 130 19.92 -17.67 19.13
C LEU A 130 19.03 -18.92 18.96
N ALA A 131 17.89 -18.78 18.29
CA ALA A 131 17.01 -19.91 17.99
C ALA A 131 17.71 -20.95 17.08
N GLY A 132 18.43 -20.51 16.05
CA GLY A 132 19.21 -21.36 15.16
C GLY A 132 20.31 -22.12 15.90
N ALA A 133 21.07 -21.42 16.76
CA ALA A 133 22.11 -22.04 17.58
C ALA A 133 21.54 -23.14 18.51
N ALA A 134 20.39 -22.88 19.14
CA ALA A 134 19.69 -23.88 19.96
C ALA A 134 19.27 -25.10 19.14
N LEU A 135 18.66 -24.89 17.96
CA LEU A 135 18.26 -25.97 17.05
C LEU A 135 19.47 -26.83 16.66
N GLY A 136 20.57 -26.20 16.23
CA GLY A 136 21.79 -26.89 15.83
C GLY A 136 22.40 -27.71 16.96
N VAL A 137 22.45 -27.17 18.17
CA VAL A 137 22.95 -27.89 19.36
C VAL A 137 22.06 -29.08 19.69
N ILE A 138 20.73 -28.89 19.80
CA ILE A 138 19.80 -29.97 20.15
C ILE A 138 19.84 -31.10 19.11
N VAL A 139 19.78 -30.78 17.82
CA VAL A 139 19.80 -31.79 16.75
C VAL A 139 21.13 -32.55 16.73
N ALA A 140 22.25 -31.87 16.97
CA ALA A 140 23.54 -32.55 17.05
C ALA A 140 23.69 -33.43 18.30
N LEU A 141 23.00 -33.13 19.40
CA LEU A 141 22.93 -34.02 20.57
C LEU A 141 22.04 -35.24 20.33
N LEU A 142 21.02 -35.13 19.46
CA LEU A 142 20.18 -36.27 19.04
C LEU A 142 20.90 -37.22 18.07
N LEU A 143 21.72 -36.68 17.17
CA LEU A 143 22.32 -37.46 16.09
C LEU A 143 23.83 -37.69 16.28
N PRO A 144 24.33 -38.91 15.99
CA PRO A 144 25.75 -39.23 16.15
C PRO A 144 26.62 -38.59 15.06
N ARG A 145 26.10 -38.47 13.84
CA ARG A 145 26.85 -38.01 12.67
C ARG A 145 26.65 -36.51 12.45
N PRO A 146 27.73 -35.70 12.42
CA PRO A 146 27.61 -34.24 12.35
C PRO A 146 27.07 -33.75 11.00
N ALA A 147 27.31 -34.47 9.90
CA ALA A 147 26.74 -34.13 8.60
C ALA A 147 25.21 -34.30 8.56
N LEU A 148 24.70 -35.42 9.11
CA LEU A 148 23.27 -35.67 9.23
C LEU A 148 22.60 -34.67 10.17
N ALA A 149 23.25 -34.34 11.28
CA ALA A 149 22.78 -33.29 12.20
C ALA A 149 22.65 -31.93 11.49
N SER A 150 23.67 -31.53 10.72
CA SER A 150 23.60 -30.31 9.91
C SER A 150 22.46 -30.37 8.89
N ALA A 151 22.32 -31.47 8.14
CA ALA A 151 21.26 -31.62 7.15
C ALA A 151 19.85 -31.55 7.77
N LEU A 152 19.60 -32.31 8.85
CA LEU A 152 18.30 -32.30 9.53
C LEU A 152 17.99 -30.93 10.15
N SER A 153 18.97 -30.28 10.79
CA SER A 153 18.75 -28.94 11.38
C SER A 153 18.42 -27.89 10.32
N LEU A 154 19.07 -27.94 9.15
CA LEU A 154 18.74 -27.08 8.01
C LEU A 154 17.36 -27.41 7.43
N LEU A 155 17.00 -28.70 7.32
CA LEU A 155 15.68 -29.12 6.86
C LEU A 155 14.57 -28.63 7.80
N LEU A 156 14.76 -28.68 9.12
CA LEU A 156 13.80 -28.17 10.09
C LEU A 156 13.65 -26.64 10.00
N LEU A 157 14.75 -25.91 9.81
CA LEU A 157 14.71 -24.47 9.57
C LEU A 157 13.94 -24.15 8.28
N LEU A 158 14.24 -24.84 7.18
CA LEU A 158 13.52 -24.68 5.91
C LEU A 158 12.05 -25.10 6.03
N GLY A 159 11.75 -26.12 6.82
CA GLY A 159 10.39 -26.54 7.15
C GLY A 159 9.60 -25.45 7.86
N SER A 160 10.22 -24.70 8.77
CA SER A 160 9.60 -23.52 9.41
C SER A 160 9.25 -22.43 8.42
N VAL A 161 10.15 -22.14 7.48
CA VAL A 161 9.87 -21.21 6.37
C VAL A 161 8.72 -21.77 5.50
N GLY A 162 8.71 -23.07 5.24
CA GLY A 162 7.62 -23.78 4.55
C GLY A 162 6.26 -23.61 5.25
N VAL A 163 6.21 -23.73 6.58
CA VAL A 163 5.00 -23.47 7.37
C VAL A 163 4.56 -22.01 7.25
N SER A 164 5.51 -21.06 7.26
CA SER A 164 5.22 -19.65 7.06
C SER A 164 4.62 -19.37 5.67
N LEU A 165 5.17 -20.00 4.62
CA LEU A 165 4.65 -19.93 3.25
C LEU A 165 3.28 -20.59 3.12
N TRP A 166 3.07 -21.75 3.74
CA TRP A 166 1.78 -22.41 3.80
C TRP A 166 0.73 -21.52 4.48
N ARG A 167 1.08 -20.84 5.58
CA ARG A 167 0.16 -19.90 6.23
C ARG A 167 -0.18 -18.71 5.34
N PHE A 168 0.77 -18.18 4.58
CA PHE A 168 0.49 -17.17 3.55
C PHE A 168 -0.49 -17.70 2.49
N TYR A 169 -0.35 -18.95 2.06
CA TYR A 169 -1.23 -19.59 1.08
C TYR A 169 -2.63 -19.90 1.66
N ALA A 170 -2.70 -20.43 2.88
CA ALA A 170 -3.87 -21.03 3.48
C ALA A 170 -4.69 -20.09 4.39
N THR A 171 -4.20 -18.88 4.67
CA THR A 171 -4.90 -17.89 5.50
C THR A 171 -5.02 -16.54 4.81
N PRO A 172 -5.90 -15.63 5.29
CA PRO A 172 -5.94 -14.26 4.82
C PRO A 172 -4.64 -13.48 4.99
N ALA A 173 -3.89 -13.72 6.06
CA ALA A 173 -2.69 -12.95 6.36
C ALA A 173 -1.68 -13.01 5.21
N VAL A 174 -1.10 -11.85 4.87
CA VAL A 174 0.01 -11.73 3.91
C VAL A 174 1.35 -11.48 4.58
N PHE A 175 1.34 -11.20 5.89
CA PHE A 175 2.54 -11.20 6.70
C PHE A 175 2.86 -12.61 7.22
N ALA A 176 4.11 -12.82 7.61
CA ALA A 176 4.55 -14.01 8.29
C ALA A 176 5.42 -13.66 9.49
N TYR A 177 5.26 -14.44 10.55
CA TYR A 177 6.18 -14.47 11.67
C TYR A 177 6.82 -15.85 11.73
N ASP A 178 8.15 -15.89 11.74
CA ASP A 178 8.94 -17.11 11.69
C ASP A 178 9.98 -17.13 12.83
N PRO A 179 10.25 -18.28 13.48
CA PRO A 179 11.17 -18.37 14.62
C PRO A 179 12.58 -17.90 14.27
N PHE A 180 13.03 -18.15 13.05
CA PHE A 180 14.39 -17.86 12.59
C PHE A 180 14.45 -16.51 11.87
N VAL A 181 13.59 -16.27 10.88
CA VAL A 181 13.61 -15.03 10.07
C VAL A 181 13.00 -13.85 10.84
N GLY A 182 12.07 -14.10 11.75
CA GLY A 182 11.39 -13.09 12.55
C GLY A 182 10.12 -12.58 11.92
N TYR A 183 10.20 -11.54 11.09
CA TYR A 183 9.02 -10.86 10.56
C TYR A 183 9.15 -10.49 9.10
N PHE A 184 8.14 -10.89 8.33
CA PHE A 184 7.89 -10.46 6.97
C PHE A 184 6.54 -9.72 6.91
N PRO A 185 6.49 -8.43 6.56
CA PRO A 185 5.26 -7.63 6.57
C PRO A 185 4.31 -7.97 5.41
N GLY A 186 4.73 -8.78 4.43
CA GLY A 186 3.96 -9.02 3.21
C GLY A 186 4.31 -7.99 2.14
N ALA A 187 3.56 -6.87 2.12
CA ALA A 187 3.77 -5.81 1.15
C ALA A 187 4.97 -4.92 1.56
N ILE A 188 6.18 -5.27 1.09
CA ILE A 188 7.43 -4.53 1.36
C ILE A 188 7.35 -3.04 0.91
N TYR A 189 6.37 -2.70 0.07
CA TYR A 189 6.09 -1.35 -0.41
C TYR A 189 5.22 -0.50 0.52
N ASP A 190 4.55 -1.11 1.50
CA ASP A 190 3.75 -0.38 2.47
C ASP A 190 4.72 0.40 3.37
N PRO A 191 4.63 1.74 3.44
CA PRO A 191 5.65 2.52 4.11
C PRO A 191 5.66 2.39 5.65
N ASP A 192 4.71 1.64 6.22
CA ASP A 192 4.44 1.56 7.66
C ASP A 192 4.96 0.25 8.30
N VAL A 193 6.23 -0.08 8.05
CA VAL A 193 6.92 -1.21 8.68
C VAL A 193 7.57 -0.74 9.99
N ALA A 194 6.93 -1.05 11.12
CA ALA A 194 7.37 -0.68 12.45
C ALA A 194 7.36 -1.88 13.39
N VAL A 195 8.21 -1.84 14.42
CA VAL A 195 8.18 -2.82 15.51
C VAL A 195 6.93 -2.54 16.36
N ARG A 196 6.05 -3.53 16.44
CA ARG A 196 4.78 -3.45 17.18
C ARG A 196 4.64 -4.63 18.14
N ALA A 197 3.68 -4.53 19.05
CA ALA A 197 3.38 -5.57 20.03
C ALA A 197 3.29 -7.00 19.46
N PRO A 198 2.70 -7.27 18.27
CA PRO A 198 2.64 -8.63 17.74
C PRO A 198 4.01 -9.29 17.51
N LEU A 199 5.02 -8.52 17.08
CA LEU A 199 6.39 -9.03 16.94
C LEU A 199 6.98 -9.39 18.31
N LEU A 200 6.73 -8.56 19.33
CA LEU A 200 7.21 -8.82 20.69
C LEU A 200 6.55 -10.08 21.28
N TRP A 201 5.22 -10.22 21.13
CA TRP A 201 4.50 -11.43 21.55
C TRP A 201 4.99 -12.68 20.84
N TYR A 202 5.26 -12.58 19.54
CA TYR A 202 5.80 -13.69 18.78
C TYR A 202 7.24 -14.06 19.21
N ARG A 203 8.06 -13.07 19.56
CA ARG A 203 9.41 -13.31 20.09
C ARG A 203 9.41 -13.87 21.50
N LEU A 204 8.45 -13.48 22.34
CA LEU A 204 8.23 -14.14 23.62
C LEU A 204 7.82 -15.60 23.40
N HIS A 205 6.85 -15.87 22.53
CA HIS A 205 6.41 -17.21 22.14
C HIS A 205 7.59 -18.07 21.65
N THR A 206 8.41 -17.55 20.74
CA THR A 206 9.60 -18.25 20.22
C THR A 206 10.62 -18.53 21.32
N THR A 207 10.93 -17.53 22.15
CA THR A 207 11.91 -17.67 23.25
C THR A 207 11.45 -18.71 24.26
N MET A 208 10.16 -18.77 24.59
CA MET A 208 9.61 -19.77 25.51
C MET A 208 9.67 -21.19 24.94
N TRP A 209 9.43 -21.37 23.64
CA TRP A 209 9.68 -22.67 22.98
C TRP A 209 11.14 -23.09 23.04
N VAL A 210 12.06 -22.18 22.70
CA VAL A 210 13.50 -22.48 22.72
C VAL A 210 13.98 -22.78 24.15
N ALA A 211 13.55 -22.01 25.14
CA ALA A 211 13.88 -22.24 26.55
C ALA A 211 13.36 -23.59 27.03
N GLY A 212 12.09 -23.93 26.75
CA GLY A 212 11.52 -25.24 27.08
C GLY A 212 12.29 -26.39 26.44
N ALA A 213 12.60 -26.28 25.14
CA ALA A 213 13.36 -27.29 24.41
C ALA A 213 14.78 -27.47 24.97
N LEU A 214 15.48 -26.38 25.30
CA LEU A 214 16.81 -26.43 25.92
C LEU A 214 16.77 -27.04 27.33
N LEU A 215 15.77 -26.70 28.16
CA LEU A 215 15.59 -27.27 29.50
C LEU A 215 15.29 -28.77 29.45
N LEU A 216 14.43 -29.18 28.51
CA LEU A 216 14.11 -30.59 28.27
C LEU A 216 15.34 -31.36 27.76
N ALA A 217 16.10 -30.77 26.84
CA ALA A 217 17.34 -31.35 26.35
C ALA A 217 18.40 -31.42 27.46
N ALA A 218 18.50 -30.41 28.33
CA ALA A 218 19.41 -30.42 29.48
C ALA A 218 19.06 -31.55 30.47
N ARG A 219 17.76 -31.82 30.68
CA ARG A 219 17.31 -32.95 31.50
C ARG A 219 17.72 -34.30 30.91
N GLN A 220 17.68 -34.43 29.59
CA GLN A 220 17.98 -35.68 28.86
C GLN A 220 19.46 -35.83 28.47
N LEU A 221 20.28 -34.80 28.70
CA LEU A 221 21.67 -34.81 28.26
C LEU A 221 22.50 -35.77 29.12
N ASP A 222 23.12 -36.74 28.48
CA ASP A 222 24.24 -37.52 28.99
C ASP A 222 25.54 -36.75 28.68
N PRO A 223 26.21 -36.13 29.68
CA PRO A 223 27.41 -35.32 29.46
C PRO A 223 28.60 -36.15 28.95
N ALA A 224 28.71 -37.42 29.36
CA ALA A 224 29.82 -38.28 28.97
C ALA A 224 29.73 -38.66 27.48
N ALA A 225 28.53 -38.95 27.00
CA ALA A 225 28.30 -39.28 25.59
C ALA A 225 28.05 -38.03 24.71
N LEU A 226 27.79 -36.87 25.31
CA LEU A 226 27.22 -35.68 24.68
C LEU A 226 26.05 -36.04 23.77
N ARG A 227 25.08 -36.80 24.31
CA ARG A 227 23.89 -37.27 23.61
C ARG A 227 22.65 -37.10 24.48
N LEU A 228 21.50 -36.91 23.84
CA LEU A 228 20.23 -36.97 24.56
C LEU A 228 19.84 -38.44 24.74
N ARG A 229 19.57 -38.84 25.99
CA ARG A 229 19.13 -40.17 26.39
C ARG A 229 17.90 -40.06 27.28
N TRP A 230 17.01 -41.04 27.17
CA TRP A 230 15.90 -41.24 28.10
C TRP A 230 16.45 -41.82 29.41
N ARG A 231 17.14 -41.02 30.22
CA ARG A 231 17.59 -41.39 31.57
C ARG A 231 17.17 -40.29 32.56
N PRO A 232 16.51 -40.61 33.68
CA PRO A 232 16.20 -39.61 34.69
C PRO A 232 17.48 -39.20 35.44
N LEU A 233 17.73 -37.89 35.52
CA LEU A 233 18.61 -37.30 36.53
C LEU A 233 18.14 -37.66 37.96
N PRO A 234 18.96 -37.45 39.02
CA PRO A 234 18.50 -37.54 40.41
C PRO A 234 17.17 -36.80 40.60
N ALA A 235 16.19 -37.47 41.23
CA ALA A 235 14.77 -37.16 41.13
C ALA A 235 14.45 -35.66 41.33
N ALA A 236 14.96 -35.04 42.40
CA ALA A 236 14.60 -33.67 42.76
C ALA A 236 15.00 -32.59 41.72
N ARG A 237 16.22 -32.67 41.14
CA ARG A 237 16.66 -31.71 40.10
C ARG A 237 16.01 -32.00 38.76
N SER A 238 15.75 -33.28 38.48
CA SER A 238 15.04 -33.75 37.29
C SER A 238 13.63 -33.14 37.21
N TRP A 239 12.88 -33.13 38.32
CA TRP A 239 11.52 -32.58 38.40
C TRP A 239 11.48 -31.06 38.26
N ARG A 240 12.45 -30.31 38.80
CA ARG A 240 12.53 -28.85 38.63
C ARG A 240 12.73 -28.45 37.16
N LEU A 241 13.63 -29.12 36.45
CA LEU A 241 13.87 -28.86 35.02
C LEU A 241 12.64 -29.22 34.17
N LEU A 242 11.97 -30.32 34.50
CA LEU A 242 10.73 -30.70 33.82
C LEU A 242 9.60 -29.69 34.11
N GLY A 243 9.39 -29.29 35.36
CA GLY A 243 8.40 -28.28 35.72
C GLY A 243 8.65 -26.95 35.01
N ALA A 244 9.91 -26.47 34.99
CA ALA A 244 10.28 -25.26 34.26
C ALA A 244 10.11 -25.40 32.74
N SER A 245 10.46 -26.56 32.17
CA SER A 245 10.22 -26.86 30.76
C SER A 245 8.73 -26.86 30.44
N LEU A 246 7.90 -27.54 31.23
CA LEU A 246 6.45 -27.61 31.04
C LEU A 246 5.81 -26.23 31.20
N LEU A 247 6.27 -25.42 32.14
CA LEU A 247 5.82 -24.04 32.29
C LEU A 247 6.15 -23.20 31.04
N ALA A 248 7.39 -23.27 30.55
CA ALA A 248 7.82 -22.53 29.36
C ALA A 248 7.05 -22.98 28.12
N LEU A 249 6.91 -24.29 27.90
CA LEU A 249 6.14 -24.87 26.79
C LEU A 249 4.64 -24.55 26.91
N GLY A 250 4.09 -24.59 28.13
CA GLY A 250 2.72 -24.21 28.42
C GLY A 250 2.44 -22.75 28.08
N LEU A 251 3.30 -21.83 28.53
CA LEU A 251 3.21 -20.41 28.17
C LEU A 251 3.32 -20.21 26.65
N ALA A 252 4.25 -20.91 26.00
CA ALA A 252 4.41 -20.86 24.55
C ALA A 252 3.15 -21.34 23.80
N ALA A 253 2.52 -22.41 24.28
CA ALA A 253 1.26 -22.92 23.76
C ALA A 253 0.09 -21.95 24.01
N THR A 254 0.01 -21.34 25.20
CA THR A 254 -1.00 -20.31 25.51
C THR A 254 -0.88 -19.09 24.60
N LEU A 255 0.34 -18.58 24.38
CA LEU A 255 0.57 -17.48 23.44
C LEU A 255 0.14 -17.85 22.02
N PHE A 256 0.43 -19.08 21.59
CA PHE A 256 -0.02 -19.58 20.29
C PHE A 256 -1.55 -19.78 20.21
N ALA A 257 -2.22 -20.17 21.29
CA ALA A 257 -3.68 -20.23 21.34
C ALA A 257 -4.31 -18.83 21.20
N LEU A 258 -3.66 -17.82 21.78
CA LEU A 258 -4.09 -16.41 21.72
C LEU A 258 -3.61 -15.66 20.46
N ARG A 259 -2.98 -16.35 19.51
CA ARG A 259 -2.28 -15.76 18.35
C ARG A 259 -3.13 -14.82 17.48
N GLY A 260 -4.45 -15.05 17.39
CA GLY A 260 -5.40 -14.18 16.69
C GLY A 260 -5.61 -12.86 17.44
N ARG A 261 -5.83 -12.93 18.76
CA ARG A 261 -5.97 -11.76 19.65
C ARG A 261 -4.66 -10.97 19.75
N LEU A 262 -3.52 -11.67 19.77
CA LEU A 262 -2.17 -11.07 19.79
C LEU A 262 -1.69 -10.62 18.39
N ALA A 263 -2.51 -10.83 17.35
CA ALA A 263 -2.30 -10.38 15.98
C ALA A 263 -0.98 -10.80 15.30
N PHE A 264 -0.38 -11.93 15.72
CA PHE A 264 0.79 -12.51 15.03
C PHE A 264 0.44 -13.73 14.15
N ALA A 265 -0.80 -14.24 14.24
CA ALA A 265 -1.29 -15.28 13.36
C ALA A 265 -2.83 -15.29 13.21
N PRO A 266 -3.45 -14.15 12.85
CA PRO A 266 -4.89 -14.09 12.62
C PRO A 266 -5.30 -14.94 11.42
N ASP A 267 -6.50 -15.52 11.50
CA ASP A 267 -7.12 -16.27 10.41
C ASP A 267 -8.43 -15.63 9.92
N GLY A 268 -9.12 -16.30 8.99
CA GLY A 268 -10.39 -15.81 8.47
C GLY A 268 -11.51 -15.74 9.52
N ALA A 269 -11.50 -16.62 10.53
CA ALA A 269 -12.48 -16.57 11.61
C ALA A 269 -12.24 -15.35 12.50
N ASP A 270 -10.98 -15.00 12.78
CA ASP A 270 -10.64 -13.77 13.50
C ASP A 270 -11.10 -12.52 12.75
N ILE A 271 -10.90 -12.46 11.43
CA ILE A 271 -11.39 -11.34 10.61
C ILE A 271 -12.91 -11.24 10.68
N ARG A 272 -13.63 -12.35 10.48
CA ARG A 272 -15.10 -12.35 10.52
C ARG A 272 -15.64 -11.93 11.89
N ARG A 273 -15.00 -12.40 12.96
CA ARG A 273 -15.36 -12.04 14.34
C ARG A 273 -15.15 -10.56 14.63
N GLU A 274 -14.02 -10.00 14.20
CA GLU A 274 -13.73 -8.57 14.39
C GLU A 274 -14.69 -7.68 13.58
N LEU A 275 -14.98 -8.07 12.34
CA LEU A 275 -15.91 -7.31 11.49
C LEU A 275 -17.35 -7.43 12.02
N GLY A 276 -17.79 -8.63 12.37
CA GLY A 276 -19.09 -8.88 13.02
C GLY A 276 -20.33 -8.67 12.15
N GLY A 277 -20.20 -8.14 10.93
CA GLY A 277 -21.27 -8.00 9.94
C GLY A 277 -21.05 -8.89 8.73
N ALA A 278 -22.13 -9.46 8.19
CA ALA A 278 -22.12 -10.27 6.99
C ALA A 278 -23.38 -10.08 6.13
N ARG A 279 -23.23 -10.22 4.81
CA ARG A 279 -24.32 -10.35 3.82
C ARG A 279 -23.94 -11.43 2.81
N HIS A 280 -24.95 -12.22 2.45
CA HIS A 280 -24.83 -13.25 1.42
C HIS A 280 -25.64 -12.82 0.20
N THR A 281 -25.07 -13.02 -0.97
CA THR A 281 -25.73 -12.79 -2.26
C THR A 281 -25.54 -14.02 -3.14
N GLU A 282 -26.00 -13.96 -4.39
CA GLU A 282 -25.73 -15.00 -5.37
C GLU A 282 -24.21 -15.27 -5.49
N HIS A 283 -23.44 -14.20 -5.69
CA HIS A 283 -22.02 -14.28 -6.03
C HIS A 283 -21.06 -13.98 -4.87
N PHE A 284 -21.54 -13.51 -3.70
CA PHE A 284 -20.66 -13.07 -2.62
C PHE A 284 -21.05 -13.51 -1.22
N ASP A 285 -20.02 -13.71 -0.40
CA ASP A 285 -20.07 -13.60 1.06
C ASP A 285 -19.31 -12.32 1.45
N ILE A 286 -20.04 -11.26 1.81
CA ILE A 286 -19.47 -9.94 2.12
C ILE A 286 -19.42 -9.76 3.63
N HIS A 287 -18.22 -9.65 4.19
CA HIS A 287 -17.97 -9.35 5.59
C HIS A 287 -17.56 -7.89 5.77
N PHE A 288 -18.16 -7.19 6.74
CA PHE A 288 -17.98 -5.76 6.98
C PHE A 288 -18.21 -5.40 8.45
N PRO A 289 -17.80 -4.22 8.93
CA PRO A 289 -18.00 -3.82 10.32
C PRO A 289 -19.49 -3.76 10.67
N ARG A 290 -19.91 -4.40 11.76
CA ARG A 290 -21.30 -4.40 12.24
C ARG A 290 -21.86 -2.99 12.46
N SER A 291 -20.99 -2.00 12.67
CA SER A 291 -21.34 -0.59 12.84
C SER A 291 -21.77 0.14 11.55
N LEU A 292 -21.69 -0.50 10.37
CA LEU A 292 -22.18 0.12 9.13
C LEU A 292 -23.70 0.20 9.11
N SER A 293 -24.24 1.34 8.66
CA SER A 293 -25.67 1.52 8.48
C SER A 293 -26.21 0.61 7.35
N PRO A 294 -27.48 0.17 7.43
CA PRO A 294 -28.10 -0.67 6.39
C PRO A 294 -27.97 -0.06 4.98
N SER A 295 -28.22 1.25 4.84
CA SER A 295 -28.10 1.95 3.55
C SER A 295 -26.71 1.90 2.92
N VAL A 296 -25.65 1.89 3.74
CA VAL A 296 -24.26 1.76 3.26
C VAL A 296 -23.99 0.32 2.85
N VAL A 297 -24.50 -0.65 3.61
CA VAL A 297 -24.39 -2.08 3.30
C VAL A 297 -25.11 -2.40 1.98
N ASP A 298 -26.32 -1.90 1.78
CA ASP A 298 -27.09 -2.14 0.56
C ASP A 298 -26.39 -1.54 -0.67
N ALA A 299 -25.84 -0.34 -0.53
CA ALA A 299 -25.04 0.28 -1.60
C ALA A 299 -23.78 -0.54 -1.90
N LEU A 300 -23.10 -1.06 -0.87
CA LEU A 300 -21.93 -1.92 -1.00
C LEU A 300 -22.29 -3.23 -1.72
N VAL A 301 -23.35 -3.91 -1.31
CA VAL A 301 -23.87 -5.14 -1.93
C VAL A 301 -24.19 -4.91 -3.40
N ALA A 302 -24.94 -3.85 -3.71
CA ALA A 302 -25.29 -3.50 -5.09
C ALA A 302 -24.06 -3.20 -5.96
N ASP A 303 -23.01 -2.60 -5.39
CA ASP A 303 -21.75 -2.38 -6.11
C ASP A 303 -21.05 -3.71 -6.44
N HIS A 304 -21.03 -4.68 -5.50
CA HIS A 304 -20.43 -6.00 -5.73
C HIS A 304 -21.10 -6.74 -6.88
N GLU A 305 -22.43 -6.84 -6.86
CA GLU A 305 -23.19 -7.51 -7.91
C GLU A 305 -23.04 -6.83 -9.27
N LEU A 306 -23.07 -5.48 -9.29
CA LEU A 306 -22.79 -4.73 -10.52
C LEU A 306 -21.39 -5.03 -11.06
N ARG A 307 -20.35 -5.00 -10.20
CA ARG A 307 -18.97 -5.24 -10.65
C ARG A 307 -18.78 -6.66 -11.16
N TYR A 308 -19.40 -7.63 -10.50
CA TYR A 308 -19.43 -9.01 -10.97
C TYR A 308 -20.10 -9.12 -12.35
N ALA A 309 -21.29 -8.54 -12.52
CA ALA A 309 -22.00 -8.55 -13.80
C ALA A 309 -21.18 -7.89 -14.93
N GLN A 310 -20.54 -6.73 -14.66
CA GLN A 310 -19.68 -6.04 -15.63
C GLN A 310 -18.49 -6.91 -16.05
N LEU A 311 -17.83 -7.57 -15.10
CA LEU A 311 -16.67 -8.44 -15.39
C LEU A 311 -17.10 -9.73 -16.08
N SER A 312 -18.22 -10.32 -15.69
CA SER A 312 -18.78 -11.52 -16.35
C SER A 312 -19.15 -11.23 -17.79
N ALA A 313 -19.80 -10.09 -18.06
CA ALA A 313 -20.14 -9.68 -19.42
C ALA A 313 -18.89 -9.40 -20.28
N LEU A 314 -17.84 -8.83 -19.68
CA LEU A 314 -16.59 -8.46 -20.35
C LEU A 314 -15.70 -9.68 -20.66
N MET A 315 -15.46 -10.52 -19.65
CA MET A 315 -14.49 -11.62 -19.72
C MET A 315 -15.14 -12.96 -20.08
N LYS A 316 -16.48 -13.03 -20.11
CA LYS A 316 -17.27 -14.26 -20.36
C LYS A 316 -16.94 -15.39 -19.38
N LEU A 317 -16.71 -15.02 -18.12
CA LEU A 317 -16.45 -15.94 -17.01
C LEU A 317 -17.50 -15.77 -15.91
N ARG A 318 -17.66 -16.82 -15.11
CA ARG A 318 -18.53 -16.85 -13.93
C ARG A 318 -17.80 -17.60 -12.81
N PRO A 319 -16.87 -16.94 -12.10
CA PRO A 319 -16.24 -17.56 -10.97
C PRO A 319 -17.32 -17.86 -9.91
N PRO A 320 -17.21 -18.96 -9.16
CA PRO A 320 -18.16 -19.25 -8.10
C PRO A 320 -18.00 -18.25 -6.95
N ARG A 321 -18.82 -18.41 -5.92
CA ARG A 321 -18.99 -17.45 -4.83
C ARG A 321 -17.64 -16.94 -4.25
N ILE A 322 -17.54 -15.61 -4.15
CA ILE A 322 -16.35 -14.87 -3.76
C ILE A 322 -16.51 -14.33 -2.34
N ARG A 323 -15.47 -14.46 -1.51
CA ARG A 323 -15.45 -13.86 -0.17
C ARG A 323 -14.86 -12.44 -0.24
N SER A 324 -15.60 -11.46 0.26
CA SER A 324 -15.18 -10.06 0.30
C SER A 324 -15.05 -9.58 1.73
N TYR A 325 -13.87 -9.11 2.13
CA TYR A 325 -13.62 -8.52 3.44
C TYR A 325 -13.45 -7.01 3.31
N VAL A 326 -14.39 -6.25 3.87
CA VAL A 326 -14.37 -4.79 3.87
C VAL A 326 -14.00 -4.28 5.27
N PHE A 327 -12.78 -3.78 5.44
CA PHE A 327 -12.26 -3.29 6.71
C PHE A 327 -12.68 -1.83 6.97
N ALA A 328 -12.91 -1.46 8.23
CA ALA A 328 -13.29 -0.11 8.62
C ALA A 328 -12.20 0.94 8.30
N SER A 329 -10.93 0.54 8.39
CA SER A 329 -9.76 1.40 8.21
C SER A 329 -8.56 0.62 7.69
N ALA A 330 -7.55 1.35 7.19
CA ALA A 330 -6.26 0.77 6.80
C ALA A 330 -5.54 0.13 8.00
N GLU A 331 -5.70 0.69 9.21
CA GLU A 331 -5.13 0.16 10.44
C GLU A 331 -5.69 -1.22 10.79
N GLN A 332 -7.03 -1.35 10.73
CA GLN A 332 -7.69 -2.62 11.01
C GLN A 332 -7.26 -3.70 10.01
N LYS A 333 -7.18 -3.35 8.71
CA LYS A 333 -6.68 -4.24 7.67
C LYS A 333 -5.22 -4.64 7.92
N ARG A 334 -4.34 -3.71 8.30
CA ARG A 334 -2.95 -4.01 8.65
C ARG A 334 -2.86 -4.98 9.81
N ARG A 335 -3.57 -4.74 10.91
CA ARG A 335 -3.53 -5.59 12.12
C ARG A 335 -3.97 -7.03 11.82
N LEU A 336 -5.00 -7.19 11.00
CA LEU A 336 -5.59 -8.51 10.74
C LEU A 336 -5.00 -9.25 9.54
N MET A 337 -4.37 -8.54 8.61
CA MET A 337 -3.91 -9.14 7.35
C MET A 337 -2.47 -8.73 6.97
N GLY A 338 -1.94 -7.61 7.45
CA GLY A 338 -0.56 -7.13 7.17
C GLY A 338 -0.44 -6.03 6.14
N ALA A 339 -1.51 -5.72 5.42
CA ALA A 339 -1.49 -4.71 4.37
C ALA A 339 -2.39 -3.53 4.74
N ALA A 340 -1.80 -2.36 4.99
CA ALA A 340 -2.56 -1.18 5.38
C ALA A 340 -3.20 -0.55 4.15
N ARG A 341 -2.36 -0.08 3.21
CA ARG A 341 -2.78 0.71 2.05
C ARG A 341 -2.73 -0.08 0.75
N THR A 342 -2.02 -1.20 0.75
CA THR A 342 -1.89 -2.07 -0.41
C THR A 342 -3.21 -2.80 -0.66
N LEU A 343 -3.68 -2.78 -1.91
CA LEU A 343 -4.83 -3.57 -2.34
C LEU A 343 -4.39 -5.02 -2.55
N ILE A 344 -5.21 -5.97 -2.09
CA ILE A 344 -4.85 -7.39 -2.11
C ILE A 344 -6.09 -8.21 -2.46
N ALA A 345 -5.91 -9.06 -3.47
CA ALA A 345 -6.74 -10.22 -3.74
C ALA A 345 -5.89 -11.49 -3.58
N LYS A 346 -6.52 -12.58 -3.17
CA LYS A 346 -5.94 -13.93 -3.23
C LYS A 346 -6.77 -14.78 -4.19
N PRO A 347 -6.45 -14.76 -5.50
CA PRO A 347 -7.21 -15.47 -6.53
C PRO A 347 -7.44 -16.95 -6.20
N TRP A 348 -6.39 -17.66 -5.76
CA TRP A 348 -6.44 -19.06 -5.33
C TRP A 348 -7.38 -19.36 -4.16
N ARG A 349 -7.81 -18.34 -3.40
CA ARG A 349 -8.79 -18.47 -2.30
C ARG A 349 -10.15 -17.88 -2.62
N ARG A 350 -10.29 -17.23 -3.78
CA ARG A 350 -11.45 -16.42 -4.18
C ARG A 350 -11.82 -15.38 -3.13
N GLU A 351 -10.80 -14.68 -2.62
CA GLU A 351 -10.93 -13.71 -1.54
C GLU A 351 -10.40 -12.33 -1.98
N ILE A 352 -11.16 -11.27 -1.70
CA ILE A 352 -10.75 -9.87 -1.90
C ILE A 352 -10.76 -9.11 -0.57
N TYR A 353 -9.83 -8.16 -0.43
CA TYR A 353 -9.58 -7.46 0.83
C TYR A 353 -9.52 -5.96 0.66
N LEU A 354 -10.61 -5.30 1.05
CA LEU A 354 -10.89 -3.91 0.74
C LEU A 354 -10.87 -3.06 2.01
N THR A 355 -10.28 -1.87 1.94
CA THR A 355 -10.50 -0.85 2.97
C THR A 355 -11.72 -0.02 2.59
N ARG A 356 -12.60 0.27 3.55
CA ARG A 356 -13.79 1.09 3.32
C ARG A 356 -13.40 2.43 2.72
N SER A 357 -14.05 2.76 1.61
CA SER A 357 -13.89 4.05 0.93
C SER A 357 -15.24 4.72 0.77
N ARG A 358 -15.27 6.02 0.42
CA ARG A 358 -16.52 6.67 0.04
C ARG A 358 -17.07 5.99 -1.20
N PHE A 359 -18.34 5.63 -1.18
CA PHE A 359 -19.04 5.01 -2.31
C PHE A 359 -18.88 5.84 -3.60
N PRO A 360 -18.68 5.20 -4.77
CA PRO A 360 -18.54 3.75 -4.99
C PRO A 360 -17.19 3.21 -4.52
N GLN A 361 -17.12 1.90 -4.25
CA GLN A 361 -15.93 1.25 -3.73
C GLN A 361 -14.85 1.20 -4.83
N ARG A 362 -13.87 2.12 -4.76
CA ARG A 362 -12.96 2.42 -5.88
C ARG A 362 -12.20 1.20 -6.41
N ALA A 363 -11.65 0.39 -5.52
CA ALA A 363 -10.81 -0.75 -5.86
C ALA A 363 -11.59 -2.03 -6.17
N LEU A 364 -12.92 -2.06 -5.96
CA LEU A 364 -13.69 -3.30 -5.98
C LEU A 364 -13.60 -4.02 -7.33
N ARG A 365 -13.84 -3.30 -8.44
CA ARG A 365 -13.77 -3.88 -9.79
C ARG A 365 -12.36 -4.35 -10.14
N HIS A 366 -11.34 -3.67 -9.64
CA HIS A 366 -9.94 -4.04 -9.82
C HIS A 366 -9.62 -5.37 -9.13
N GLU A 367 -9.92 -5.48 -7.84
CA GLU A 367 -9.65 -6.71 -7.07
C GLU A 367 -10.49 -7.90 -7.59
N LEU A 368 -11.72 -7.65 -8.03
CA LEU A 368 -12.53 -8.69 -8.67
C LEU A 368 -11.94 -9.15 -10.00
N ALA A 369 -11.32 -8.27 -10.79
CA ALA A 369 -10.69 -8.69 -12.04
C ALA A 369 -9.57 -9.72 -11.79
N HIS A 370 -8.85 -9.63 -10.66
CA HIS A 370 -7.88 -10.65 -10.25
C HIS A 370 -8.55 -12.00 -9.95
N ILE A 371 -9.74 -12.01 -9.33
CA ILE A 371 -10.49 -13.25 -9.06
C ILE A 371 -11.02 -13.86 -10.36
N PHE A 372 -11.53 -13.04 -11.29
CA PHE A 372 -11.98 -13.50 -12.60
C PHE A 372 -10.80 -14.07 -13.42
N ALA A 373 -9.64 -13.43 -13.36
CA ALA A 373 -8.45 -13.91 -14.06
C ALA A 373 -7.86 -15.20 -13.48
N ALA A 374 -8.31 -15.65 -12.30
CA ALA A 374 -7.85 -16.89 -11.67
C ALA A 374 -8.00 -18.10 -12.59
N ASP A 375 -9.12 -18.20 -13.31
CA ASP A 375 -9.43 -19.29 -14.23
C ASP A 375 -8.53 -19.29 -15.48
N TRP A 376 -7.81 -18.19 -15.73
CA TRP A 376 -6.83 -18.08 -16.80
C TRP A 376 -5.39 -18.31 -16.34
N GLY A 377 -5.10 -18.12 -15.05
CA GLY A 377 -3.74 -18.17 -14.51
C GLY A 377 -3.15 -19.57 -14.37
N ASP A 378 -2.06 -19.65 -13.61
CA ASP A 378 -1.42 -20.91 -13.24
C ASP A 378 -2.30 -21.75 -12.27
N GLY A 379 -2.04 -23.05 -12.19
CA GLY A 379 -2.84 -23.97 -11.38
C GLY A 379 -2.68 -23.84 -9.86
N LEU A 380 -1.64 -23.16 -9.36
CA LEU A 380 -1.37 -23.02 -7.92
C LEU A 380 -1.94 -21.71 -7.37
N LEU A 381 -1.63 -20.59 -8.01
CA LEU A 381 -1.98 -19.26 -7.52
C LEU A 381 -3.09 -18.58 -8.35
N GLY A 382 -3.42 -19.10 -9.54
CA GLY A 382 -4.37 -18.44 -10.44
C GLY A 382 -3.84 -17.10 -10.97
N ILE A 383 -2.52 -16.94 -11.09
CA ILE A 383 -1.91 -15.71 -11.61
C ILE A 383 -1.01 -16.01 -12.81
N ALA A 384 -0.62 -14.95 -13.54
CA ALA A 384 0.35 -15.10 -14.61
C ALA A 384 1.75 -15.34 -14.02
N LEU A 385 2.26 -16.57 -14.11
CA LEU A 385 3.62 -16.93 -13.73
C LEU A 385 4.49 -17.08 -14.97
N GLY A 386 5.48 -16.20 -15.13
CA GLY A 386 6.55 -16.37 -16.11
C GLY A 386 7.69 -17.21 -15.54
N THR A 387 8.74 -17.41 -16.34
CA THR A 387 9.94 -18.17 -15.92
C THR A 387 11.15 -17.24 -15.85
N ALA A 388 11.81 -17.19 -14.69
CA ALA A 388 13.14 -16.60 -14.53
C ALA A 388 14.20 -17.69 -14.41
N ARG A 389 15.48 -17.34 -14.59
CA ARG A 389 16.60 -18.26 -14.34
C ARG A 389 17.34 -17.85 -13.06
N PHE A 390 17.24 -18.68 -12.03
CA PHE A 390 18.06 -18.59 -10.82
C PHE A 390 19.45 -19.20 -11.10
N LEU A 391 20.52 -18.51 -10.67
CA LEU A 391 21.92 -18.87 -10.97
C LEU A 391 22.22 -19.04 -12.48
N GLY A 392 21.41 -18.46 -13.36
CA GLY A 392 21.62 -18.49 -14.81
C GLY A 392 21.07 -19.73 -15.54
N PHE A 393 20.68 -20.80 -14.83
CA PHE A 393 20.21 -22.05 -15.46
C PHE A 393 18.99 -22.69 -14.81
N ILE A 394 18.67 -22.43 -13.54
CA ILE A 394 17.54 -23.08 -12.86
C ILE A 394 16.25 -22.31 -13.16
N PRO A 395 15.25 -22.87 -13.86
CA PRO A 395 13.99 -22.20 -14.10
C PRO A 395 13.21 -22.06 -12.79
N VAL A 396 12.82 -20.83 -12.45
CA VAL A 396 12.02 -20.53 -11.25
C VAL A 396 10.78 -19.73 -11.68
N PRO A 397 9.58 -20.13 -11.26
CA PRO A 397 8.36 -19.39 -11.55
C PRO A 397 8.42 -18.02 -10.87
N VAL A 398 8.10 -16.96 -11.62
CA VAL A 398 8.04 -15.59 -11.12
C VAL A 398 6.75 -14.91 -11.55
N PRO A 399 6.07 -14.16 -10.66
CA PRO A 399 4.89 -13.41 -11.04
C PRO A 399 5.19 -12.39 -12.14
N ASN A 400 4.42 -12.46 -13.23
CA ASN A 400 4.42 -11.43 -14.27
C ASN A 400 3.46 -10.30 -13.86
N MET A 401 3.93 -9.42 -12.97
CA MET A 401 3.11 -8.34 -12.41
C MET A 401 2.59 -7.36 -13.47
N GLY A 402 3.28 -7.20 -14.59
CA GLY A 402 2.78 -6.43 -15.73
C GLY A 402 1.51 -7.02 -16.33
N LEU A 403 1.39 -8.35 -16.38
CA LEU A 403 0.17 -9.03 -16.83
C LEU A 403 -0.90 -9.03 -15.74
N VAL A 404 -0.54 -9.38 -14.50
CA VAL A 404 -1.47 -9.43 -13.36
C VAL A 404 -2.15 -8.07 -13.17
N GLU A 405 -1.38 -7.01 -12.95
CA GLU A 405 -1.93 -5.68 -12.71
C GLU A 405 -2.45 -5.02 -14.00
N GLY A 406 -1.78 -5.27 -15.14
CA GLY A 406 -2.21 -4.73 -16.42
C GLY A 406 -3.59 -5.25 -16.83
N LEU A 407 -3.87 -6.54 -16.63
CA LEU A 407 -5.18 -7.13 -16.91
C LEU A 407 -6.26 -6.54 -16.01
N ALA A 408 -6.00 -6.40 -14.70
CA ALA A 408 -6.95 -5.79 -13.79
C ALA A 408 -7.26 -4.33 -14.15
N VAL A 409 -6.26 -3.52 -14.50
CA VAL A 409 -6.48 -2.15 -15.00
C VAL A 409 -7.24 -2.14 -16.33
N ALA A 410 -6.97 -3.09 -17.23
CA ALA A 410 -7.68 -3.20 -18.51
C ALA A 410 -9.17 -3.54 -18.31
N ALA A 411 -9.49 -4.38 -17.33
CA ALA A 411 -10.85 -4.81 -17.01
C ALA A 411 -11.63 -3.77 -16.16
N GLU A 412 -10.95 -3.09 -15.24
CA GLU A 412 -11.49 -1.97 -14.46
C GLU A 412 -11.73 -0.73 -15.34
N TRP A 413 -10.75 -0.42 -16.18
CA TRP A 413 -10.67 0.74 -17.07
C TRP A 413 -10.93 2.10 -16.40
N PRO A 414 -10.11 2.51 -15.40
CA PRO A 414 -10.39 3.69 -14.58
C PRO A 414 -10.04 5.01 -15.27
N ALA A 415 -10.93 5.99 -15.21
CA ALA A 415 -10.63 7.36 -15.66
C ALA A 415 -9.73 8.12 -14.68
N ALA A 416 -8.72 8.82 -15.19
CA ALA A 416 -7.91 9.77 -14.44
C ALA A 416 -8.49 11.19 -14.57
N GLY A 417 -9.55 11.48 -13.81
CA GLY A 417 -10.26 12.74 -13.92
C GLY A 417 -10.95 12.89 -15.29
N GLU A 418 -10.43 13.76 -16.15
CA GLU A 418 -10.94 14.00 -17.50
C GLU A 418 -10.27 13.13 -18.58
N SER A 419 -9.25 12.34 -18.22
CA SER A 419 -8.51 11.51 -19.16
C SER A 419 -8.84 10.02 -19.03
N THR A 420 -8.80 9.31 -20.16
CA THR A 420 -8.84 7.84 -20.22
C THR A 420 -7.47 7.21 -19.96
N PRO A 421 -7.37 5.91 -19.65
CA PRO A 421 -6.08 5.21 -19.56
C PRO A 421 -5.20 5.34 -20.82
N HIS A 422 -5.79 5.27 -22.02
CA HIS A 422 -5.05 5.49 -23.27
C HIS A 422 -4.48 6.91 -23.37
N GLN A 423 -5.25 7.94 -23.00
CA GLN A 423 -4.76 9.32 -22.96
C GLN A 423 -3.60 9.49 -21.97
N GLN A 424 -3.67 8.83 -20.81
CA GLN A 424 -2.59 8.84 -19.83
C GLN A 424 -1.35 8.07 -20.32
N ALA A 425 -1.51 6.96 -21.04
CA ALA A 425 -0.41 6.25 -21.67
C ALA A 425 0.26 7.08 -22.78
N LEU A 426 -0.52 7.79 -23.61
CA LEU A 426 0.02 8.74 -24.58
C LEU A 426 0.78 9.89 -23.89
N ALA A 427 0.28 10.38 -22.76
CA ALA A 427 0.99 11.38 -21.97
C ALA A 427 2.35 10.88 -21.48
N LEU A 428 2.44 9.63 -21.00
CA LEU A 428 3.72 9.01 -20.62
C LEU A 428 4.71 8.93 -21.79
N VAL A 429 4.23 8.65 -23.01
CA VAL A 429 5.06 8.66 -24.23
C VAL A 429 5.55 10.07 -24.54
N LYS A 430 4.66 11.06 -24.57
CA LYS A 430 5.02 12.47 -24.87
C LYS A 430 5.93 13.11 -23.81
N LEU A 431 5.89 12.62 -22.57
CA LEU A 431 6.74 13.09 -21.47
C LEU A 431 8.04 12.31 -21.34
N GLU A 432 8.28 11.30 -22.20
CA GLU A 432 9.45 10.41 -22.11
C GLU A 432 9.58 9.68 -20.76
N LEU A 433 8.43 9.45 -20.12
CA LEU A 433 8.33 8.74 -18.83
C LEU A 433 7.82 7.31 -18.99
N ALA A 434 7.57 6.86 -20.22
CA ALA A 434 7.05 5.54 -20.53
C ALA A 434 8.04 4.43 -20.14
N PRO A 435 7.66 3.50 -19.26
CA PRO A 435 8.51 2.35 -18.95
C PRO A 435 8.59 1.37 -20.14
N PRO A 436 9.76 0.74 -20.39
CA PRO A 436 9.90 -0.25 -21.47
C PRO A 436 9.07 -1.50 -21.16
N LEU A 437 8.15 -1.88 -22.07
CA LEU A 437 7.22 -3.00 -21.88
C LEU A 437 7.93 -4.33 -21.55
N ARG A 438 9.09 -4.61 -22.16
CA ARG A 438 9.89 -5.81 -21.86
C ARG A 438 10.25 -5.93 -20.37
N ARG A 439 10.50 -4.81 -19.69
CA ARG A 439 10.79 -4.82 -18.24
C ARG A 439 9.54 -4.79 -17.37
N LEU A 440 8.42 -4.29 -17.90
CA LEU A 440 7.15 -4.26 -17.18
C LEU A 440 6.50 -5.63 -17.07
N PHE A 441 6.58 -6.45 -18.12
CA PHE A 441 6.02 -7.80 -18.14
C PHE A 441 6.96 -8.80 -17.47
N GLY A 442 7.21 -8.58 -16.17
CA GLY A 442 8.06 -9.39 -15.29
C GLY A 442 8.31 -8.66 -13.96
N ILE A 443 9.32 -9.11 -13.19
CA ILE A 443 9.65 -8.51 -11.86
C ILE A 443 10.12 -7.05 -11.94
N GLY A 444 10.59 -6.61 -13.11
CA GLY A 444 11.00 -5.23 -13.36
C GLY A 444 9.87 -4.21 -13.23
N PHE A 445 8.60 -4.65 -13.17
CA PHE A 445 7.42 -3.85 -12.89
C PHE A 445 7.59 -2.93 -11.67
N TYR A 446 8.18 -3.47 -10.60
CA TYR A 446 8.40 -2.77 -9.34
C TYR A 446 9.53 -1.73 -9.40
N GLY A 447 10.39 -1.79 -10.42
CA GLY A 447 11.48 -0.84 -10.62
C GLY A 447 11.02 0.56 -11.06
N PHE A 448 9.74 0.72 -11.44
CA PHE A 448 9.15 1.98 -11.89
C PHE A 448 8.07 2.47 -10.91
N ALA A 449 7.71 3.75 -11.00
CA ALA A 449 6.62 4.29 -10.18
C ALA A 449 5.29 3.62 -10.53
N GLY A 450 4.55 3.13 -9.52
CA GLY A 450 3.31 2.36 -9.73
C GLY A 450 2.31 3.05 -10.65
N GLY A 451 2.09 4.36 -10.49
CA GLY A 451 1.22 5.12 -11.40
C GLY A 451 1.58 4.95 -12.89
N ARG A 452 2.88 4.85 -13.23
CA ARG A 452 3.36 4.63 -14.60
C ARG A 452 3.18 3.18 -15.03
N SER A 453 3.62 2.22 -14.21
CA SER A 453 3.56 0.78 -14.53
C SER A 453 2.12 0.31 -14.79
N TYR A 454 1.20 0.61 -13.87
CA TYR A 454 -0.21 0.21 -13.95
C TYR A 454 -0.91 0.84 -15.17
N THR A 455 -0.72 2.14 -15.38
CA THR A 455 -1.36 2.86 -16.50
C THR A 455 -0.86 2.35 -17.85
N TYR A 456 0.45 2.15 -17.99
CA TYR A 456 1.04 1.76 -19.27
C TYR A 456 0.73 0.29 -19.61
N ALA A 457 0.85 -0.62 -18.63
CA ALA A 457 0.51 -2.03 -18.80
C ALA A 457 -1.00 -2.21 -19.10
N GLY A 458 -1.88 -1.57 -18.32
CA GLY A 458 -3.33 -1.71 -18.53
C GLY A 458 -3.82 -1.14 -19.86
N SER A 459 -3.24 -0.01 -20.29
CA SER A 459 -3.53 0.55 -21.62
C SER A 459 -3.09 -0.37 -22.75
N PHE A 460 -1.94 -1.06 -22.63
CA PHE A 460 -1.48 -2.02 -23.63
C PHE A 460 -2.35 -3.29 -23.66
N ILE A 461 -2.65 -3.88 -22.50
CA ILE A 461 -3.50 -5.08 -22.41
C ILE A 461 -4.91 -4.79 -22.91
N ARG A 462 -5.47 -3.61 -22.60
CA ARG A 462 -6.78 -3.23 -23.14
C ARG A 462 -6.76 -3.08 -24.66
N TRP A 463 -5.72 -2.49 -25.23
CA TRP A 463 -5.58 -2.43 -26.69
C TRP A 463 -5.52 -3.82 -27.33
N LEU A 464 -4.81 -4.78 -26.71
CA LEU A 464 -4.82 -6.18 -27.18
C LEU A 464 -6.21 -6.80 -27.08
N ALA A 465 -6.93 -6.59 -25.98
CA ALA A 465 -8.29 -7.09 -25.81
C ALA A 465 -9.26 -6.49 -26.84
N ASP A 466 -9.19 -5.18 -27.05
CA ASP A 466 -10.10 -4.46 -27.96
C ASP A 466 -9.80 -4.76 -29.44
N THR A 467 -8.55 -5.05 -29.81
CA THR A 467 -8.16 -5.32 -31.22
C THR A 467 -8.05 -6.80 -31.58
N ARG A 468 -7.79 -7.68 -30.61
CA ARG A 468 -7.53 -9.13 -30.82
C ARG A 468 -8.43 -10.04 -30.00
N GLY A 469 -9.24 -9.49 -29.09
CA GLY A 469 -10.20 -10.23 -28.26
C GLY A 469 -9.61 -10.75 -26.94
N TRP A 470 -10.49 -10.86 -25.93
CA TRP A 470 -10.18 -11.45 -24.63
C TRP A 470 -9.69 -12.91 -24.67
N PRO A 471 -10.12 -13.79 -25.59
CA PRO A 471 -9.60 -15.16 -25.64
C PRO A 471 -8.09 -15.26 -25.85
N LEU A 472 -7.48 -14.35 -26.64
CA LEU A 472 -6.03 -14.32 -26.79
C LEU A 472 -5.33 -13.72 -25.57
N VAL A 473 -5.94 -12.74 -24.90
CA VAL A 473 -5.42 -12.22 -23.63
C VAL A 473 -5.42 -13.30 -22.54
N SER A 474 -6.45 -14.15 -22.50
CA SER A 474 -6.51 -15.31 -21.61
C SER A 474 -5.34 -16.28 -21.85
N LYS A 475 -5.07 -16.64 -23.11
CA LYS A 475 -3.91 -17.49 -23.48
C LYS A 475 -2.58 -16.84 -23.11
N LEU A 476 -2.43 -15.53 -23.32
CA LEU A 476 -1.25 -14.77 -22.91
C LEU A 476 -1.06 -14.84 -21.39
N TYR A 477 -2.12 -14.63 -20.63
CA TYR A 477 -2.09 -14.68 -19.17
C TYR A 477 -1.66 -16.07 -18.67
N ARG A 478 -2.24 -17.13 -19.23
CA ARG A 478 -1.91 -18.53 -18.91
C ARG A 478 -0.46 -18.88 -19.20
N SER A 479 0.06 -18.42 -20.34
CA SER A 479 1.46 -18.67 -20.74
C SER A 479 2.49 -17.90 -19.90
N GLY A 480 2.07 -17.02 -18.99
CA GLY A 480 2.97 -16.16 -18.23
C GLY A 480 3.62 -15.04 -19.06
N GLY A 481 3.19 -14.82 -20.31
CA GLY A 481 3.68 -13.75 -21.18
C GLY A 481 4.35 -14.18 -22.48
N ASP A 482 3.99 -15.34 -23.05
CA ASP A 482 4.45 -15.75 -24.37
C ASP A 482 3.71 -15.00 -25.49
N PHE A 483 4.12 -13.74 -25.72
CA PHE A 483 3.56 -12.92 -26.80
C PHE A 483 3.78 -13.53 -28.19
N ALA A 484 4.94 -14.16 -28.42
CA ALA A 484 5.31 -14.69 -29.71
C ALA A 484 4.49 -15.93 -30.08
N GLY A 485 4.33 -16.88 -29.15
CA GLY A 485 3.49 -18.06 -29.37
C GLY A 485 2.00 -17.70 -29.51
N VAL A 486 1.49 -16.79 -28.68
CA VAL A 486 0.04 -16.47 -28.64
C VAL A 486 -0.40 -15.56 -29.79
N TYR A 487 0.35 -14.51 -30.11
CA TYR A 487 -0.03 -13.53 -31.14
C TYR A 487 0.69 -13.75 -32.49
N ARG A 488 1.56 -14.76 -32.58
CA ARG A 488 2.47 -14.97 -33.72
C ARG A 488 3.28 -13.71 -34.07
N ARG A 489 3.53 -12.87 -33.07
CA ARG A 489 4.27 -11.60 -33.20
C ARG A 489 5.06 -11.33 -31.91
N PRO A 490 6.31 -10.88 -32.00
CA PRO A 490 7.08 -10.54 -30.81
C PRO A 490 6.52 -9.31 -30.11
N LEU A 491 6.70 -9.23 -28.79
CA LEU A 491 6.26 -8.09 -27.95
C LEU A 491 6.70 -6.73 -28.53
N ALA A 492 7.91 -6.64 -29.08
CA ALA A 492 8.43 -5.41 -29.66
C ALA A 492 7.58 -4.87 -30.82
N LYS A 493 7.06 -5.75 -31.69
CA LYS A 493 6.21 -5.36 -32.82
C LYS A 493 4.82 -4.94 -32.34
N LEU A 494 4.20 -5.71 -31.43
CA LEU A 494 2.94 -5.33 -30.79
C LEU A 494 3.04 -3.98 -30.06
N ALA A 495 4.16 -3.75 -29.36
CA ALA A 495 4.44 -2.49 -28.68
C ALA A 495 4.58 -1.29 -29.64
N ALA A 496 5.07 -1.52 -30.87
CA ALA A 496 5.18 -0.50 -31.89
C ALA A 496 3.80 -0.18 -32.50
N GLU A 497 3.02 -1.20 -32.86
CA GLU A 497 1.65 -1.08 -33.36
C GLU A 497 0.76 -0.30 -32.37
N TRP A 498 0.81 -0.67 -31.08
CA TRP A 498 0.08 0.04 -30.04
C TRP A 498 0.51 1.51 -29.88
N ARG A 499 1.82 1.80 -29.92
CA ARG A 499 2.32 3.18 -29.84
C ARG A 499 1.88 4.00 -31.05
N GLN A 500 1.79 3.40 -32.23
CA GLN A 500 1.22 4.04 -33.42
C GLN A 500 -0.27 4.30 -33.23
N PHE A 501 -1.04 3.34 -32.71
CA PHE A 501 -2.44 3.55 -32.32
C PHE A 501 -2.60 4.73 -31.35
N LEU A 502 -1.79 4.80 -30.29
CA LEU A 502 -1.85 5.91 -29.34
C LEU A 502 -1.60 7.26 -30.04
N ARG A 503 -0.63 7.34 -30.95
CA ARG A 503 -0.29 8.59 -31.65
C ARG A 503 -1.33 9.02 -32.68
N THR A 504 -1.98 8.07 -33.34
CA THR A 504 -2.86 8.33 -34.49
C THR A 504 -4.34 8.37 -34.14
N LYS A 505 -4.78 7.62 -33.11
CA LYS A 505 -6.21 7.48 -32.76
C LYS A 505 -6.57 8.17 -31.45
N ILE A 506 -5.60 8.57 -30.62
CA ILE A 506 -5.88 9.17 -29.31
C ILE A 506 -5.51 10.65 -29.31
N THR A 507 -6.52 11.50 -29.11
CA THR A 507 -6.31 12.95 -28.90
C THR A 507 -6.07 13.26 -27.43
N LEU A 508 -4.98 13.96 -27.12
CA LEU A 508 -4.62 14.40 -25.77
C LEU A 508 -4.52 15.93 -25.71
N PRO A 509 -5.48 16.62 -25.06
CA PRO A 509 -5.41 18.06 -24.84
C PRO A 509 -4.22 18.47 -23.97
N ASP A 510 -3.61 19.63 -24.23
CA ASP A 510 -2.42 20.11 -23.52
C ASP A 510 -2.64 20.26 -22.01
N ALA A 511 -3.81 20.72 -21.59
CA ALA A 511 -4.15 20.81 -20.18
C ALA A 511 -4.06 19.44 -19.48
N GLN A 512 -4.48 18.36 -20.16
CA GLN A 512 -4.39 17.00 -19.63
C GLN A 512 -2.93 16.48 -19.61
N LEU A 513 -2.13 16.84 -20.61
CA LEU A 513 -0.69 16.54 -20.62
C LEU A 513 0.04 17.19 -19.43
N GLN A 514 -0.28 18.45 -19.12
CA GLN A 514 0.30 19.13 -17.96
C GLN A 514 -0.12 18.50 -16.64
N LEU A 515 -1.40 18.12 -16.49
CA LEU A 515 -1.88 17.40 -15.30
C LEU A 515 -1.22 16.02 -15.16
N ALA A 516 -1.00 15.31 -16.27
CA ALA A 516 -0.29 14.04 -16.29
C ALA A 516 1.18 14.20 -15.89
N ARG A 517 1.86 15.29 -16.31
CA ARG A 517 3.23 15.61 -15.90
C ARG A 517 3.37 15.68 -14.39
N GLU A 518 2.47 16.40 -13.72
CA GLU A 518 2.46 16.48 -12.25
C GLU A 518 2.17 15.11 -11.62
N ARG A 519 1.18 14.38 -12.13
CA ARG A 519 0.81 13.03 -11.64
C ARG A 519 1.97 12.04 -11.71
N PHE A 520 2.74 12.06 -12.81
CA PHE A 520 3.78 11.06 -13.08
C PHE A 520 5.19 11.51 -12.69
N ARG A 521 5.39 12.76 -12.23
CA ARG A 521 6.72 13.30 -11.88
C ARG A 521 7.46 12.48 -10.81
N GLN A 522 6.73 11.94 -9.84
CA GLN A 522 7.30 11.27 -8.68
C GLN A 522 8.12 10.00 -9.06
N PRO A 523 9.34 9.82 -8.53
CA PRO A 523 10.14 8.62 -8.77
C PRO A 523 9.59 7.40 -8.02
N GLY A 524 9.95 6.20 -8.49
CA GLY A 524 9.62 4.93 -7.84
C GLY A 524 10.25 4.80 -6.45
N ILE A 525 9.64 3.97 -5.60
CA ILE A 525 9.98 3.86 -4.16
C ILE A 525 11.45 3.51 -3.91
N PHE A 526 12.05 2.64 -4.74
CA PHE A 526 13.45 2.20 -4.62
C PHE A 526 14.49 3.29 -4.90
N ARG A 527 14.08 4.43 -5.46
CA ARG A 527 14.96 5.56 -5.78
C ARG A 527 14.88 6.71 -4.76
N ARG A 528 14.03 6.60 -3.74
CA ARG A 528 13.85 7.65 -2.74
C ARG A 528 14.81 7.47 -1.57
N ALA A 529 15.31 8.59 -1.05
CA ALA A 529 15.99 8.61 0.24
C ALA A 529 14.94 8.54 1.35
N CYS A 530 15.03 7.54 2.22
CA CYS A 530 14.20 7.40 3.42
C CYS A 530 12.67 7.47 3.22
N PRO A 531 12.09 6.70 2.27
CA PRO A 531 10.67 6.75 1.96
C PRO A 531 9.76 6.43 3.15
N LEU A 532 10.22 5.56 4.07
CA LEU A 532 9.46 5.14 5.26
C LEU A 532 9.33 6.30 6.27
N VAL A 533 10.45 6.95 6.62
CA VAL A 533 10.47 8.05 7.59
C VAL A 533 9.63 9.24 7.12
N ILE A 534 9.74 9.61 5.85
CA ILE A 534 8.98 10.72 5.28
C ILE A 534 7.48 10.42 5.27
N ALA A 535 7.10 9.16 5.02
CA ALA A 535 5.69 8.76 5.07
C ALA A 535 5.11 8.88 6.48
N ASN A 536 5.88 8.49 7.52
CA ASN A 536 5.47 8.64 8.91
C ASN A 536 5.33 10.13 9.29
N LEU A 537 6.34 10.96 8.99
CA LEU A 537 6.27 12.40 9.24
C LEU A 537 5.09 13.09 8.52
N ARG A 538 4.74 12.64 7.31
CA ARG A 538 3.55 13.14 6.60
C ARG A 538 2.26 12.76 7.31
N GLY A 539 2.21 11.60 7.95
CA GLY A 539 1.11 11.17 8.82
C GLY A 539 1.02 12.04 10.06
N ASP A 540 2.14 12.20 10.79
CA ASP A 540 2.21 13.03 12.00
C ASP A 540 1.77 14.47 11.72
N ALA A 541 2.24 15.07 10.62
CA ALA A 541 1.83 16.41 10.21
C ALA A 541 0.32 16.51 9.95
N ALA A 542 -0.28 15.51 9.30
CA ALA A 542 -1.72 15.49 9.04
C ALA A 542 -2.54 15.33 10.33
N ASP A 543 -2.07 14.51 11.27
CA ASP A 543 -2.72 14.33 12.57
C ASP A 543 -2.65 15.61 13.43
N LEU A 544 -1.51 16.32 13.40
CA LEU A 544 -1.34 17.62 14.06
C LEU A 544 -2.22 18.69 13.43
N GLU A 545 -2.31 18.73 12.09
CA GLU A 545 -3.22 19.61 11.35
C GLU A 545 -4.68 19.36 11.75
N GLN A 546 -5.09 18.11 11.83
CA GLN A 546 -6.46 17.74 12.24
C GLN A 546 -6.78 18.14 13.69
N LYS A 547 -5.77 18.12 14.58
CA LYS A 547 -5.91 18.56 15.98
C LYS A 547 -5.82 20.08 16.15
N GLY A 548 -5.62 20.84 15.08
CA GLY A 548 -5.40 22.29 15.14
C GLY A 548 -4.02 22.71 15.68
N GLN A 549 -3.08 21.79 15.83
CA GLN A 549 -1.74 22.04 16.38
C GLN A 549 -0.78 22.55 15.27
N LEU A 550 -1.15 23.66 14.63
CA LEU A 550 -0.56 24.11 13.37
C LEU A 550 0.92 24.53 13.48
N ARG A 551 1.37 25.05 14.63
CA ARG A 551 2.79 25.36 14.87
C ARG A 551 3.66 24.09 14.87
N GLN A 552 3.19 23.03 15.54
CA GLN A 552 3.89 21.74 15.56
C GLN A 552 3.87 21.08 14.17
N ALA A 553 2.72 21.12 13.48
CA ALA A 553 2.61 20.63 12.11
C ALA A 553 3.61 21.34 11.17
N THR A 554 3.76 22.66 11.31
CA THR A 554 4.74 23.45 10.53
C THR A 554 6.17 22.96 10.76
N ALA A 555 6.58 22.73 12.02
CA ALA A 555 7.91 22.20 12.32
C ALA A 555 8.16 20.82 11.68
N VAL A 556 7.14 19.94 11.68
CA VAL A 556 7.21 18.64 11.01
C VAL A 556 7.31 18.80 9.48
N ARG A 557 6.54 19.71 8.87
CA ARG A 557 6.59 20.01 7.42
C ARG A 557 7.95 20.58 7.00
N GLU A 558 8.56 21.44 7.81
CA GLU A 558 9.92 21.96 7.57
C GLU A 558 10.96 20.85 7.64
N ARG A 559 10.81 19.90 8.57
CA ARG A 559 11.67 18.70 8.63
C ARG A 559 11.53 17.85 7.37
N ILE A 560 10.32 17.65 6.84
CA ILE A 560 10.10 16.97 5.56
C ILE A 560 10.80 17.70 4.41
N CYS A 561 10.70 19.03 4.34
CA CYS A 561 11.37 19.84 3.32
C CYS A 561 12.90 19.71 3.38
N ARG A 562 13.49 19.53 4.57
CA ARG A 562 14.94 19.26 4.72
C ARG A 562 15.36 17.88 4.22
N PHE A 563 14.48 16.87 4.33
CA PHE A 563 14.76 15.52 3.81
C PHE A 563 14.63 15.43 2.29
N GLU A 564 13.67 16.14 1.69
CA GLU A 564 13.41 16.17 0.24
C GLU A 564 13.43 17.62 -0.29
N PRO A 565 14.59 18.32 -0.28
CA PRO A 565 14.66 19.72 -0.69
C PRO A 565 14.33 19.94 -2.17
N GLY A 566 14.50 18.91 -3.00
CA GLY A 566 14.20 18.95 -4.43
C GLY A 566 12.72 18.72 -4.80
N ASP A 567 11.83 18.53 -3.83
CA ASP A 567 10.40 18.35 -4.08
C ASP A 567 9.56 19.59 -3.68
N PRO A 568 9.22 20.47 -4.62
CA PRO A 568 8.32 21.60 -4.38
C PRO A 568 6.91 21.20 -3.92
N GLY A 569 6.50 19.93 -4.04
CA GLY A 569 5.26 19.44 -3.44
C GLY A 569 5.28 19.50 -1.90
N ASN A 570 6.44 19.24 -1.29
CA ASN A 570 6.60 19.38 0.16
C ASN A 570 6.57 20.85 0.60
N LEU A 571 7.15 21.74 -0.20
CA LEU A 571 7.05 23.20 0.01
C LEU A 571 5.60 23.69 -0.12
N PHE A 572 4.83 23.16 -1.06
CA PHE A 572 3.42 23.51 -1.18
C PHE A 572 2.59 23.03 0.02
N ALA A 573 2.84 21.81 0.52
CA ALA A 573 2.20 21.35 1.75
C ALA A 573 2.56 22.24 2.96
N LEU A 574 3.84 22.67 3.07
CA LEU A 574 4.26 23.65 4.08
C LEU A 574 3.53 24.99 3.90
N MET A 575 3.39 25.48 2.67
CA MET A 575 2.65 26.71 2.36
C MET A 575 1.17 26.61 2.80
N GLU A 576 0.52 25.47 2.58
CA GLU A 576 -0.85 25.22 3.06
C GLU A 576 -0.93 25.24 4.58
N THR A 577 0.00 24.58 5.29
CA THR A 577 0.03 24.58 6.76
C THR A 577 0.28 25.99 7.31
N LEU A 578 1.20 26.76 6.73
CA LEU A 578 1.49 28.16 7.12
C LEU A 578 0.28 29.07 6.87
N ALA A 579 -0.40 28.90 5.74
CA ALA A 579 -1.62 29.64 5.41
C ALA A 579 -2.72 29.39 6.46
N ASN A 580 -2.92 28.12 6.82
CA ASN A 580 -3.90 27.75 7.85
C ASN A 580 -3.51 28.27 9.24
N ALA A 581 -2.20 28.37 9.53
CA ALA A 581 -1.68 28.92 10.78
C ALA A 581 -1.80 30.46 10.87
N GLY A 582 -2.27 31.12 9.81
CA GLY A 582 -2.35 32.58 9.72
C GLY A 582 -1.00 33.26 9.42
N GLU A 583 0.04 32.49 9.11
CA GLU A 583 1.39 33.01 8.85
C GLU A 583 1.57 33.45 7.39
N THR A 584 0.74 34.41 6.94
CA THR A 584 0.62 34.81 5.53
C THR A 584 1.95 35.24 4.90
N ALA A 585 2.75 36.04 5.60
CA ALA A 585 4.04 36.50 5.08
C ALA A 585 4.98 35.33 4.78
N ARG A 586 5.07 34.33 5.67
CA ARG A 586 5.87 33.11 5.46
C ARG A 586 5.28 32.21 4.38
N ALA A 587 3.96 32.11 4.28
CA ALA A 587 3.30 31.37 3.21
C ALA A 587 3.59 31.99 1.84
N LEU A 588 3.51 33.32 1.70
CA LEU A 588 3.85 34.04 0.46
C LEU A 588 5.35 33.99 0.14
N ALA A 589 6.22 34.03 1.14
CA ALA A 589 7.66 33.79 0.94
C ALA A 589 7.91 32.35 0.43
N THR A 590 7.20 31.37 0.97
CA THR A 590 7.25 29.97 0.50
C THR A 590 6.69 29.84 -0.92
N ALA A 591 5.65 30.60 -1.28
CA ALA A 591 5.14 30.67 -2.65
C ALA A 591 6.22 31.10 -3.65
N LYS A 592 6.98 32.16 -3.34
CA LYS A 592 8.11 32.61 -4.17
C LYS A 592 9.17 31.53 -4.34
N ARG A 593 9.51 30.82 -3.25
CA ARG A 593 10.44 29.67 -3.28
C ARG A 593 9.95 28.55 -4.19
N ILE A 594 8.65 28.22 -4.16
CA ILE A 594 8.06 27.21 -5.03
C ILE A 594 8.13 27.66 -6.49
N LEU A 595 7.71 28.89 -6.80
CA LEU A 595 7.68 29.40 -8.18
C LEU A 595 9.08 29.52 -8.79
N GLY A 596 10.11 29.83 -7.99
CA GLY A 596 11.51 29.82 -8.43
C GLY A 596 12.16 28.44 -8.50
N HIS A 597 11.49 27.38 -8.03
CA HIS A 597 12.07 26.04 -7.98
C HIS A 597 12.05 25.37 -9.36
N ARG A 598 13.21 24.89 -9.84
CA ARG A 598 13.40 24.30 -11.18
C ARG A 598 12.42 23.15 -11.51
N SER A 599 12.08 22.34 -10.50
CA SER A 599 11.16 21.20 -10.64
C SER A 599 9.67 21.55 -10.53
N THR A 600 9.29 22.83 -10.42
CA THR A 600 7.89 23.23 -10.26
C THR A 600 7.12 23.06 -11.55
N SER A 601 6.02 22.30 -11.47
CA SER A 601 5.15 22.04 -12.61
C SER A 601 4.12 23.14 -12.78
N LYS A 602 3.58 23.29 -14.01
CA LYS A 602 2.49 24.24 -14.29
C LYS A 602 1.25 24.01 -13.39
N PRO A 603 0.78 22.77 -13.14
CA PRO A 603 -0.32 22.55 -12.20
C PRO A 603 0.01 22.93 -10.76
N LEU A 604 1.25 22.74 -10.32
CA LEU A 604 1.67 23.14 -8.97
C LEU A 604 1.74 24.67 -8.85
N ALA A 605 2.40 25.34 -9.80
CA ALA A 605 2.46 26.80 -9.87
C ALA A 605 1.05 27.43 -9.86
N ARG A 606 0.10 26.80 -10.55
CA ARG A 606 -1.30 27.21 -10.55
C ARG A 606 -1.94 27.16 -9.17
N LYS A 607 -1.71 26.09 -8.40
CA LYS A 607 -2.20 25.98 -7.02
C LYS A 607 -1.54 27.03 -6.11
N VAL A 608 -0.24 27.28 -6.32
CA VAL A 608 0.49 28.32 -5.58
C VAL A 608 -0.12 29.70 -5.84
N HIS A 609 -0.32 30.07 -7.11
CA HIS A 609 -0.98 31.35 -7.45
C HIS A 609 -2.41 31.44 -6.92
N GLU A 610 -3.17 30.34 -6.94
CA GLU A 610 -4.51 30.31 -6.36
C GLU A 610 -4.48 30.55 -4.85
N LEU A 611 -3.63 29.84 -4.09
CA LEU A 611 -3.51 30.04 -2.65
C LEU A 611 -2.93 31.41 -2.29
N SER A 612 -1.96 31.92 -3.06
CA SER A 612 -1.47 33.30 -2.91
C SER A 612 -2.60 34.32 -3.12
N GLY A 613 -3.45 34.12 -4.12
CA GLY A 613 -4.62 34.98 -4.34
C GLY A 613 -5.62 34.91 -3.19
N ASP A 614 -5.86 33.72 -2.64
CA ASP A 614 -6.74 33.53 -1.47
C ASP A 614 -6.21 34.30 -0.25
N LEU A 615 -4.91 34.19 0.02
CA LEU A 615 -4.26 34.89 1.14
C LEU A 615 -4.35 36.42 0.98
N GLN A 616 -4.06 36.93 -0.22
CA GLN A 616 -4.12 38.37 -0.51
C GLN A 616 -5.54 38.91 -0.44
N TRP A 617 -6.54 38.12 -0.88
CA TRP A 617 -7.93 38.54 -0.81
C TRP A 617 -8.44 38.60 0.64
N LEU A 618 -8.00 37.67 1.48
CA LEU A 618 -8.29 37.68 2.92
C LEU A 618 -7.64 38.88 3.65
N ASP A 619 -6.49 39.37 3.19
CA ASP A 619 -5.82 40.58 3.71
C ASP A 619 -6.36 41.89 3.10
N GLY A 620 -7.39 41.83 2.25
CA GLY A 620 -7.98 43.01 1.60
C GLY A 620 -7.21 43.53 0.39
N HIS A 621 -6.13 42.88 -0.04
CA HIS A 621 -5.36 43.26 -1.22
C HIS A 621 -6.00 42.73 -2.53
N GLU A 622 -7.17 43.27 -2.90
CA GLU A 622 -7.99 42.76 -4.02
C GLU A 622 -7.29 42.79 -5.39
N ASP A 623 -6.46 43.80 -5.66
CA ASP A 623 -5.73 43.88 -6.92
C ASP A 623 -4.64 42.81 -7.02
N GLN A 624 -3.94 42.54 -5.91
CA GLN A 624 -2.95 41.47 -5.84
C GLN A 624 -3.62 40.09 -5.96
N ALA A 625 -4.78 39.91 -5.33
CA ALA A 625 -5.59 38.70 -5.49
C ALA A 625 -6.05 38.52 -6.95
N THR A 626 -6.52 39.59 -7.59
CA THR A 626 -6.95 39.57 -9.00
C THR A 626 -5.79 39.18 -9.92
N ALA A 627 -4.61 39.76 -9.73
CA ALA A 627 -3.41 39.44 -10.50
C ALA A 627 -2.99 37.97 -10.31
N ALA A 628 -2.96 37.48 -9.06
CA ALA A 628 -2.63 36.09 -8.76
C ALA A 628 -3.61 35.10 -9.39
N TYR A 629 -4.92 35.37 -9.30
CA TYR A 629 -5.93 34.53 -9.95
C TYR A 629 -5.88 34.58 -11.48
N ALA A 630 -5.49 35.72 -12.07
CA ALA A 630 -5.28 35.83 -13.51
C ALA A 630 -4.11 34.95 -13.97
N LEU A 631 -3.01 34.90 -13.21
CA LEU A 631 -1.90 33.98 -13.45
C LEU A 631 -2.34 32.51 -13.30
N ALA A 632 -3.07 32.19 -12.23
CA ALA A 632 -3.61 30.85 -12.02
C ALA A 632 -4.54 30.40 -13.17
N ALA A 633 -5.31 31.32 -13.77
CA ALA A 633 -6.26 31.02 -14.84
C ALA A 633 -5.58 30.66 -16.18
N LYS A 634 -4.33 31.08 -16.38
CA LYS A 634 -3.53 30.73 -17.58
C LYS A 634 -2.94 29.32 -17.51
N LEU A 635 -3.02 28.65 -16.36
CA LEU A 635 -2.36 27.38 -16.11
C LEU A 635 -3.35 26.21 -16.00
N ALA A 636 -2.89 25.01 -16.35
CA ALA A 636 -3.73 23.82 -16.45
C ALA A 636 -4.35 23.40 -15.11
N ALA A 637 -5.63 23.02 -15.16
CA ALA A 637 -6.44 22.70 -13.99
C ALA A 637 -7.47 21.61 -14.31
N GLY A 638 -7.73 20.73 -13.35
CA GLY A 638 -8.89 19.84 -13.40
C GLY A 638 -10.20 20.59 -13.14
N PRO A 639 -11.37 19.96 -13.39
CA PRO A 639 -12.68 20.62 -13.32
C PRO A 639 -12.97 21.35 -12.01
N GLY A 640 -12.65 20.72 -10.88
CA GLY A 640 -12.88 21.31 -9.55
C GLY A 640 -12.09 22.61 -9.35
N GLY A 641 -10.84 22.62 -9.79
CA GLY A 641 -10.01 23.82 -9.75
C GLY A 641 -10.52 24.92 -10.67
N ARG A 642 -10.86 24.59 -11.92
CA ARG A 642 -11.42 25.56 -12.87
C ARG A 642 -12.69 26.21 -12.33
N ARG A 643 -13.62 25.43 -11.77
CA ARG A 643 -14.82 25.98 -11.10
C ARG A 643 -14.45 26.90 -9.95
N LEU A 644 -13.62 26.43 -9.02
CA LEU A 644 -13.30 27.18 -7.81
C LEU A 644 -12.69 28.54 -8.15
N LEU A 645 -11.70 28.54 -9.05
CA LEU A 645 -11.06 29.76 -9.54
C LEU A 645 -12.04 30.66 -10.30
N ALA A 646 -12.94 30.10 -11.11
CA ALA A 646 -13.96 30.88 -11.82
C ALA A 646 -14.93 31.58 -10.86
N LEU A 647 -15.32 30.92 -9.76
CA LEU A 647 -16.16 31.51 -8.72
C LEU A 647 -15.42 32.60 -7.94
N LYS A 648 -14.15 32.40 -7.57
CA LYS A 648 -13.30 33.42 -6.91
C LYS A 648 -13.15 34.67 -7.78
N ARG A 649 -12.79 34.50 -9.06
CA ARG A 649 -12.69 35.63 -10.01
C ARG A 649 -14.02 36.32 -10.26
N ARG A 650 -15.14 35.60 -10.18
CA ARG A 650 -16.48 36.18 -10.31
C ARG A 650 -16.84 37.03 -9.11
N ALA A 651 -16.55 36.56 -7.90
CA ALA A 651 -16.78 37.32 -6.69
C ALA A 651 -16.01 38.66 -6.70
N LEU A 652 -14.73 38.66 -7.06
CA LEU A 652 -13.95 39.91 -7.21
C LEU A 652 -14.54 40.86 -8.26
N ARG A 653 -15.03 40.35 -9.39
CA ARG A 653 -15.73 41.21 -10.39
C ARG A 653 -17.04 41.77 -9.84
N TRP A 654 -17.77 41.01 -9.05
CA TRP A 654 -19.00 41.45 -8.40
C TRP A 654 -18.75 42.47 -7.28
N ALA A 655 -17.62 42.38 -6.59
CA ALA A 655 -17.24 43.35 -5.56
C ALA A 655 -17.14 44.78 -6.13
N LYS A 656 -16.73 44.91 -7.39
CA LYS A 656 -16.66 46.20 -8.12
C LYS A 656 -18.03 46.75 -8.56
N GLN A 657 -19.12 46.02 -8.32
CA GLN A 657 -20.48 46.40 -8.71
C GLN A 657 -21.31 46.66 -7.45
N PRO A 658 -21.77 47.90 -7.18
CA PRO A 658 -22.53 48.21 -5.96
C PRO A 658 -23.73 47.29 -5.75
N ALA A 659 -24.50 47.02 -6.81
CA ALA A 659 -25.66 46.12 -6.80
C ALA A 659 -25.33 44.64 -6.48
N ARG A 660 -24.04 44.24 -6.53
CA ARG A 660 -23.58 42.87 -6.26
C ARG A 660 -22.60 42.77 -5.11
N ALA A 661 -22.28 43.88 -4.42
CA ALA A 661 -21.30 43.91 -3.34
C ALA A 661 -21.65 42.91 -2.22
N ARG A 662 -22.92 42.85 -1.80
CA ARG A 662 -23.39 41.87 -0.80
C ARG A 662 -23.20 40.43 -1.27
N ALA A 663 -23.59 40.11 -2.51
CA ALA A 663 -23.42 38.77 -3.08
C ALA A 663 -21.93 38.40 -3.25
N ALA A 664 -21.07 39.37 -3.55
CA ALA A 664 -19.62 39.18 -3.64
C ALA A 664 -19.02 38.81 -2.28
N ALA A 665 -19.39 39.53 -1.21
CA ALA A 665 -18.94 39.26 0.15
C ALA A 665 -19.39 37.86 0.62
N LEU A 666 -20.67 37.53 0.44
CA LEU A 666 -21.21 36.21 0.79
C LEU A 666 -20.52 35.07 0.02
N LEU A 667 -20.24 35.28 -1.27
CA LEU A 667 -19.52 34.30 -2.07
C LEU A 667 -18.06 34.16 -1.64
N ARG A 668 -17.37 35.25 -1.31
CA ARG A 668 -16.01 35.22 -0.75
C ARG A 668 -15.98 34.39 0.53
N ASP A 669 -16.86 34.70 1.48
CA ASP A 669 -16.87 34.11 2.82
C ASP A 669 -17.26 32.63 2.80
N TYR A 670 -18.03 32.20 1.78
CA TYR A 670 -18.32 30.79 1.51
C TYR A 670 -17.12 30.03 0.94
N LEU A 671 -16.37 30.67 0.03
CA LEU A 671 -15.24 30.06 -0.67
C LEU A 671 -13.98 30.03 0.20
N LEU A 672 -13.80 31.04 1.04
CA LEU A 672 -12.64 31.26 1.90
C LEU A 672 -13.11 31.34 3.36
N PRO A 673 -12.97 30.27 4.16
CA PRO A 673 -13.29 30.33 5.58
C PRO A 673 -12.33 31.30 6.31
N PRO A 674 -12.74 31.85 7.47
CA PRO A 674 -11.87 32.69 8.29
C PRO A 674 -10.60 31.94 8.72
N ARG A 675 -9.53 32.70 8.98
CA ARG A 675 -8.23 32.14 9.36
C ARG A 675 -8.31 31.38 10.68
N GLY A 676 -7.68 30.22 10.76
CA GLY A 676 -7.66 29.39 11.97
C GLY A 676 -8.99 28.71 12.32
N GLU A 677 -10.08 29.04 11.62
CA GLU A 677 -11.39 28.42 11.85
C GLU A 677 -11.58 27.17 10.99
N HIS A 678 -12.11 26.14 11.62
CA HIS A 678 -12.59 24.98 10.89
C HIS A 678 -13.87 25.34 10.14
N ARG A 679 -13.97 24.88 8.89
CA ARG A 679 -15.13 25.16 8.04
C ARG A 679 -16.42 24.65 8.70
N SER A 680 -17.33 25.57 9.01
CA SER A 680 -18.56 25.25 9.73
C SER A 680 -19.70 24.81 8.81
N GLY A 681 -20.30 23.71 9.23
CA GLY A 681 -21.49 23.10 8.67
C GLY A 681 -22.62 24.10 8.42
N ALA A 682 -23.05 24.75 9.50
CA ALA A 682 -24.16 25.67 9.52
C ALA A 682 -23.83 26.97 8.77
N ARG A 683 -22.62 27.51 8.98
CA ARG A 683 -22.15 28.75 8.33
C ARG A 683 -22.22 28.65 6.82
N ASP A 684 -21.63 27.61 6.23
CA ASP A 684 -21.61 27.44 4.78
C ASP A 684 -23.01 27.28 4.17
N THR A 685 -23.91 26.57 4.88
CA THR A 685 -25.30 26.38 4.45
C THR A 685 -26.05 27.71 4.49
N ASN A 686 -25.90 28.47 5.58
CA ASN A 686 -26.51 29.79 5.72
C ASN A 686 -25.99 30.77 4.66
N LEU A 687 -24.67 30.85 4.47
CA LEU A 687 -24.05 31.69 3.44
C LEU A 687 -24.55 31.35 2.03
N ALA A 688 -24.74 30.06 1.71
CA ALA A 688 -25.30 29.67 0.41
C ALA A 688 -26.77 30.10 0.25
N HIS A 689 -27.54 30.09 1.33
CA HIS A 689 -28.93 30.54 1.34
C HIS A 689 -29.03 32.06 1.19
N GLU A 690 -28.28 32.82 2.00
CA GLU A 690 -28.20 34.28 1.90
C GLU A 690 -27.67 34.73 0.53
N LEU A 691 -26.68 34.02 -0.02
CA LEU A 691 -26.18 34.29 -1.36
C LEU A 691 -27.28 34.11 -2.40
N GLN A 692 -28.13 33.09 -2.26
CA GLN A 692 -29.24 32.91 -3.19
C GLN A 692 -30.25 34.06 -3.11
N ALA A 693 -30.54 34.56 -1.90
CA ALA A 693 -31.42 35.70 -1.69
C ALA A 693 -30.84 37.01 -2.26
N ALA A 694 -29.52 37.16 -2.24
CA ALA A 694 -28.82 38.31 -2.81
C ALA A 694 -28.59 38.23 -4.33
N LEU A 695 -29.03 37.15 -4.99
CA LEU A 695 -28.88 36.95 -6.44
C LEU A 695 -30.24 37.01 -7.15
N PRO A 696 -30.28 37.39 -8.45
CA PRO A 696 -31.51 37.35 -9.23
C PRO A 696 -32.17 35.98 -9.23
N ALA A 697 -33.49 35.97 -9.38
CA ALA A 697 -34.28 34.75 -9.45
C ALA A 697 -33.84 33.78 -10.56
N SER A 698 -33.20 34.28 -11.63
CA SER A 698 -32.61 33.53 -12.73
C SER A 698 -31.19 32.99 -12.45
N SER A 699 -30.70 33.12 -11.22
CA SER A 699 -29.40 32.56 -10.82
C SER A 699 -29.60 31.33 -9.96
N GLY A 700 -29.03 30.20 -10.38
CA GLY A 700 -29.00 28.96 -9.61
C GLY A 700 -27.77 28.79 -8.71
N LEU A 701 -26.89 29.79 -8.61
CA LEU A 701 -25.58 29.63 -7.97
C LEU A 701 -25.67 29.29 -6.48
N GLY A 702 -26.54 29.97 -5.72
CA GLY A 702 -26.70 29.71 -4.29
C GLY A 702 -27.25 28.30 -4.05
N TYR A 703 -28.26 27.88 -4.83
CA TYR A 703 -28.76 26.50 -4.80
C TYR A 703 -27.68 25.46 -5.16
N TYR A 704 -26.79 25.75 -6.11
CA TYR A 704 -25.68 24.86 -6.43
C TYR A 704 -24.72 24.72 -5.24
N LEU A 705 -24.32 25.82 -4.61
CA LEU A 705 -23.43 25.80 -3.45
C LEU A 705 -24.08 25.10 -2.25
N LEU A 706 -25.38 25.31 -2.04
CA LEU A 706 -26.16 24.59 -1.04
C LEU A 706 -26.19 23.08 -1.33
N SER A 707 -26.42 22.69 -2.59
CA SER A 707 -26.42 21.27 -2.99
C SER A 707 -25.09 20.57 -2.69
N LYS A 708 -23.96 21.27 -2.85
CA LYS A 708 -22.64 20.74 -2.49
C LYS A 708 -22.50 20.52 -0.98
N GLN A 709 -22.99 21.46 -0.17
CA GLN A 709 -22.90 21.33 1.29
C GLN A 709 -23.77 20.18 1.81
N LEU A 710 -24.98 20.03 1.27
CA LEU A 710 -25.87 18.91 1.58
C LEU A 710 -25.25 17.57 1.16
N GLU A 711 -24.64 17.50 -0.03
CA GLU A 711 -23.93 16.31 -0.49
C GLU A 711 -22.77 15.93 0.45
N TYR A 712 -21.95 16.91 0.86
CA TYR A 712 -20.83 16.67 1.79
C TYR A 712 -21.28 16.19 3.17
N ARG A 713 -22.49 16.55 3.61
CA ARG A 713 -23.09 16.14 4.89
C ARG A 713 -23.88 14.83 4.79
N GLY A 714 -23.94 14.21 3.61
CA GLY A 714 -24.63 12.93 3.44
C GLY A 714 -26.16 13.06 3.38
N LEU A 715 -26.67 14.19 2.87
CA LEU A 715 -28.10 14.46 2.65
C LEU A 715 -28.42 14.39 1.14
N PRO A 716 -28.45 13.19 0.53
CA PRO A 716 -28.49 13.04 -0.92
C PRO A 716 -29.80 13.52 -1.56
N ARG A 717 -30.95 13.38 -0.87
CA ARG A 717 -32.26 13.75 -1.39
C ARG A 717 -32.38 15.27 -1.53
N GLU A 718 -31.98 15.98 -0.49
CA GLU A 718 -31.97 17.43 -0.39
C GLU A 718 -30.93 18.01 -1.36
N ALA A 719 -29.74 17.39 -1.42
CA ALA A 719 -28.72 17.77 -2.39
C ALA A 719 -29.23 17.66 -3.83
N ALA A 720 -29.91 16.57 -4.19
CA ALA A 720 -30.50 16.40 -5.51
C ALA A 720 -31.57 17.47 -5.79
N ALA A 721 -32.45 17.75 -4.83
CA ALA A 721 -33.49 18.77 -4.99
C ALA A 721 -32.88 20.17 -5.25
N MET A 722 -31.85 20.55 -4.50
CA MET A 722 -31.17 21.83 -4.69
C MET A 722 -30.37 21.88 -6.00
N ALA A 723 -29.70 20.79 -6.38
CA ALA A 723 -29.00 20.71 -7.67
C ALA A 723 -29.98 20.83 -8.85
N GLN A 724 -31.17 20.24 -8.75
CA GLN A 724 -32.21 20.38 -9.75
C GLN A 724 -32.72 21.82 -9.86
N ARG A 725 -32.97 22.49 -8.71
CA ARG A 725 -33.34 23.91 -8.68
C ARG A 725 -32.25 24.78 -9.31
N ALA A 726 -30.98 24.53 -8.98
CA ALA A 726 -29.85 25.24 -9.54
C ALA A 726 -29.80 25.15 -11.08
N LEU A 727 -29.97 23.93 -11.62
CA LEU A 727 -29.98 23.68 -13.06
C LEU A 727 -31.17 24.37 -13.75
N ARG A 728 -32.36 24.38 -13.13
CA ARG A 728 -33.54 25.05 -13.69
C ARG A 728 -33.43 26.57 -13.69
N ARG A 729 -32.90 27.17 -12.61
CA ARG A 729 -32.77 28.63 -12.50
C ARG A 729 -31.68 29.16 -13.42
N GLY A 730 -30.62 28.38 -13.68
CA GLY A 730 -29.56 28.72 -14.63
C GLY A 730 -28.19 28.81 -13.96
N LEU A 731 -27.17 28.23 -14.61
CA LEU A 731 -25.78 28.24 -14.16
C LEU A 731 -24.89 28.68 -15.32
N SER A 732 -24.01 29.64 -15.08
CA SER A 732 -23.27 30.34 -16.15
C SER A 732 -21.86 29.81 -16.42
N HIS A 733 -21.44 28.72 -15.77
CA HIS A 733 -20.12 28.13 -16.00
C HIS A 733 -20.25 26.63 -16.34
N PRO A 734 -19.67 26.15 -17.46
CA PRO A 734 -19.84 24.77 -17.91
C PRO A 734 -19.46 23.72 -16.86
N ASP A 735 -18.30 23.88 -16.20
CA ASP A 735 -17.90 22.93 -15.16
C ASP A 735 -18.86 22.92 -13.95
N VAL A 736 -19.51 24.05 -13.65
CA VAL A 736 -20.53 24.15 -12.56
C VAL A 736 -21.80 23.42 -12.96
N ILE A 737 -22.25 23.54 -14.20
CA ILE A 737 -23.38 22.76 -14.74
C ILE A 737 -23.09 21.27 -14.65
N VAL A 738 -21.91 20.85 -15.09
CA VAL A 738 -21.50 19.43 -15.06
C VAL A 738 -21.47 18.91 -13.61
N GLU A 739 -20.89 19.66 -12.67
CA GLU A 739 -20.89 19.27 -11.26
C GLU A 739 -22.31 19.23 -10.67
N ALA A 740 -23.18 20.18 -10.99
CA ALA A 740 -24.57 20.17 -10.53
C ALA A 740 -25.31 18.92 -11.04
N ARG A 741 -25.09 18.51 -12.29
CA ARG A 741 -25.60 17.24 -12.83
C ARG A 741 -25.02 16.03 -12.08
N TRP A 742 -23.73 16.06 -11.73
CA TRP A 742 -23.11 15.01 -10.89
C TRP A 742 -23.77 14.89 -9.51
N VAL A 743 -24.01 16.02 -8.82
CA VAL A 743 -24.72 16.05 -7.52
C VAL A 743 -26.15 15.54 -7.67
N LEU A 744 -26.87 16.01 -8.70
CA LEU A 744 -28.24 15.57 -8.99
C LEU A 744 -28.31 14.05 -9.24
N GLY A 745 -27.43 13.52 -10.08
CA GLY A 745 -27.40 12.10 -10.42
C GLY A 745 -27.05 11.22 -9.21
N ARG A 746 -25.99 11.57 -8.46
CA ARG A 746 -25.58 10.82 -7.25
C ARG A 746 -26.64 10.90 -6.15
N GLY A 747 -27.18 12.09 -5.91
CA GLY A 747 -28.24 12.29 -4.93
C GLY A 747 -29.49 11.50 -5.29
N SER A 748 -29.91 11.50 -6.56
CA SER A 748 -31.03 10.70 -7.05
C SER A 748 -30.79 9.19 -6.90
N TYR A 749 -29.56 8.72 -7.14
CA TYR A 749 -29.21 7.31 -6.95
C TYR A 749 -29.33 6.89 -5.48
N HIS A 750 -28.78 7.71 -4.57
CA HIS A 750 -28.79 7.42 -3.14
C HIS A 750 -30.18 7.58 -2.51
N SER A 751 -31.03 8.46 -3.06
CA SER A 751 -32.43 8.62 -2.63
C SER A 751 -33.40 7.63 -3.26
N GLY A 752 -32.94 6.66 -4.07
CA GLY A 752 -33.78 5.67 -4.74
C GLY A 752 -34.50 6.15 -6.01
N ALA A 753 -34.30 7.40 -6.44
CA ALA A 753 -34.85 7.93 -7.69
C ALA A 753 -34.02 7.45 -8.91
N LEU A 754 -33.96 6.14 -9.11
CA LEU A 754 -33.04 5.47 -10.04
C LEU A 754 -33.27 5.83 -11.50
N PHE A 755 -34.52 5.97 -11.94
CA PHE A 755 -34.85 6.41 -13.30
C PHE A 755 -34.25 7.80 -13.60
N ARG A 756 -34.40 8.74 -12.66
CA ARG A 756 -33.82 10.08 -12.77
C ARG A 756 -32.30 10.02 -12.77
N ALA A 757 -31.70 9.22 -11.89
CA ALA A 757 -30.25 9.04 -11.85
C ALA A 757 -29.71 8.52 -13.20
N ALA A 758 -30.34 7.47 -13.75
CA ALA A 758 -29.98 6.89 -15.04
C ALA A 758 -30.10 7.92 -16.17
N ALA A 759 -31.20 8.68 -16.24
CA ALA A 759 -31.40 9.73 -17.25
C ALA A 759 -30.31 10.82 -17.19
N VAL A 760 -29.97 11.29 -15.98
CA VAL A 760 -28.93 12.31 -15.77
C VAL A 760 -27.56 11.81 -16.20
N PHE A 761 -27.19 10.59 -15.82
CA PHE A 761 -25.88 10.02 -16.16
C PHE A 761 -25.78 9.62 -17.63
N ARG A 762 -26.86 9.16 -18.27
CA ARG A 762 -26.95 8.95 -19.71
C ARG A 762 -26.70 10.25 -20.47
N ALA A 763 -27.38 11.34 -20.08
CA ALA A 763 -27.14 12.66 -20.67
C ALA A 763 -25.69 13.14 -20.46
N LEU A 764 -25.13 12.95 -19.26
CA LEU A 764 -23.72 13.29 -19.01
C LEU A 764 -22.74 12.45 -19.84
N ALA A 765 -23.03 11.16 -20.06
CA ALA A 765 -22.19 10.27 -20.87
C ALA A 765 -22.17 10.70 -22.34
N ARG A 766 -23.28 11.22 -22.86
CA ARG A 766 -23.41 11.76 -24.21
C ARG A 766 -22.78 13.16 -24.34
N ASP A 767 -23.13 14.09 -23.45
CA ASP A 767 -22.85 15.52 -23.63
C ASP A 767 -21.43 15.93 -23.21
N ALA A 768 -20.75 15.14 -22.35
CA ALA A 768 -19.48 15.57 -21.78
C ALA A 768 -18.35 15.60 -22.83
N ARG A 769 -17.67 16.75 -22.93
CA ARG A 769 -16.54 16.94 -23.87
C ARG A 769 -15.35 16.04 -23.58
N ALA A 770 -15.01 15.86 -22.30
CA ALA A 770 -13.86 15.07 -21.87
C ALA A 770 -14.17 13.56 -21.84
N ALA A 771 -13.32 12.76 -22.49
CA ALA A 771 -13.49 11.31 -22.58
C ALA A 771 -13.51 10.61 -21.20
N GLY A 772 -12.67 11.04 -20.24
CA GLY A 772 -12.71 10.51 -18.88
C GLY A 772 -13.99 10.85 -18.12
N THR A 773 -14.64 11.98 -18.43
CA THR A 773 -15.95 12.32 -17.84
C THR A 773 -17.05 11.45 -18.43
N ARG A 774 -17.05 11.20 -19.74
CA ARG A 774 -17.99 10.25 -20.38
C ARG A 774 -17.86 8.85 -19.81
N LEU A 775 -16.63 8.36 -19.65
CA LEU A 775 -16.35 7.04 -19.08
C LEU A 775 -16.91 6.89 -17.66
N ARG A 776 -16.70 7.89 -16.79
CA ARG A 776 -17.26 7.87 -15.44
C ARG A 776 -18.78 7.99 -15.43
N ALA A 777 -19.34 8.82 -16.30
CA ALA A 777 -20.80 8.97 -16.40
C ALA A 777 -21.46 7.67 -16.86
N ARG A 778 -20.86 6.94 -17.81
CA ARG A 778 -21.30 5.61 -18.23
C ARG A 778 -21.30 4.61 -17.08
N ASP A 779 -20.25 4.57 -16.27
CA ASP A 779 -20.20 3.68 -15.09
C ASP A 779 -21.35 3.96 -14.10
N TRP A 780 -21.67 5.23 -13.89
CA TRP A 780 -22.79 5.64 -13.04
C TRP A 780 -24.16 5.39 -13.66
N TYR A 781 -24.28 5.48 -14.99
CA TYR A 781 -25.48 5.07 -15.72
C TYR A 781 -25.72 3.56 -15.57
N GLU A 782 -24.72 2.73 -15.83
CA GLU A 782 -24.79 1.27 -15.67
C GLU A 782 -25.16 0.91 -14.23
N ARG A 783 -24.61 1.62 -13.25
CA ARG A 783 -24.97 1.45 -11.83
C ARG A 783 -26.43 1.76 -11.51
N ALA A 784 -26.95 2.87 -12.01
CA ALA A 784 -28.35 3.23 -11.79
C ALA A 784 -29.29 2.26 -12.52
N TYR A 785 -28.93 1.87 -13.75
CA TYR A 785 -29.68 0.93 -14.58
C TYR A 785 -29.73 -0.47 -13.97
N PHE A 786 -28.59 -1.00 -13.53
CA PHE A 786 -28.50 -2.32 -12.90
C PHE A 786 -29.32 -2.39 -11.62
N ARG A 787 -29.28 -1.34 -10.79
CA ARG A 787 -30.10 -1.30 -9.57
C ARG A 787 -31.60 -1.21 -9.87
N LEU A 788 -31.99 -0.67 -11.04
CA LEU A 788 -33.38 -0.55 -11.47
C LEU A 788 -33.91 -1.85 -12.11
N HIS A 789 -33.08 -2.56 -12.85
CA HIS A 789 -33.50 -3.67 -13.72
C HIS A 789 -32.89 -5.04 -13.37
N GLY A 790 -31.92 -5.11 -12.46
CA GLY A 790 -31.20 -6.35 -12.13
C GLY A 790 -30.22 -6.84 -13.20
N GLN A 791 -30.05 -6.09 -14.30
CA GLN A 791 -29.19 -6.47 -15.42
C GLN A 791 -28.45 -5.27 -16.02
N LEU A 792 -27.40 -5.54 -16.78
CA LEU A 792 -26.66 -4.49 -17.51
C LEU A 792 -27.48 -3.97 -18.70
N PRO A 793 -27.30 -2.71 -19.12
CA PRO A 793 -27.94 -2.20 -20.32
C PRO A 793 -27.42 -2.94 -21.57
N SER A 794 -28.32 -3.23 -22.51
CA SER A 794 -28.00 -3.95 -23.76
C SER A 794 -27.06 -3.16 -24.69
N ALA A 795 -27.12 -1.83 -24.63
CA ALA A 795 -26.28 -0.93 -25.43
C ALA A 795 -25.65 0.16 -24.57
N ALA A 796 -24.50 0.67 -25.03
CA ALA A 796 -23.86 1.82 -24.43
C ALA A 796 -24.71 3.09 -24.67
N PRO A 797 -24.80 3.99 -23.68
CA PRO A 797 -25.59 5.23 -23.77
C PRO A 797 -25.07 6.27 -24.75
#